data_AF-A0A6V7XL47-F1
#
_entry.id   AF-A0A6V7XL47-F1
#
_cell.length_a   1.000
_cell.length_b   1.000
_cell.length_c   1.000
_cell.angle_alpha   90.00
_cell.angle_beta   90.00
_cell.angle_gamma   90.00
#
_symmetry.space_group_name_H-M   'P 1'
#
loop_
_entity.id
_entity.type
_entity.pdbx_description
1 polymer ?
#
loop_
_entity_poly.entity_id
_entity_poly.type
_entity_poly.pdbx_seq_one_letter_code
_entity_poly.pdbx_strand_id
1 'polypeptide(L)'
;MPNIVIPQQIVLTAQLRRTLILCSEAWKCDEPVLLVGDTGCGKTSAVHLFGDLLSINCHERTDASDLLGSVRPFHDSKIGPTFQWKDGIVVQAMRRGQRVLIDEISLASDSVLERLNSLLESERTILLTNPASSTSGDSNSIEQLVRAICGFQLVATMNPGNDYGKRELSKALRNRFTEIWCPNNYYREDGLEILRRRLQCDTSAKLTMELMDKVANVFIDFTEFFTNQLAEIIKFSPSLRDLVGLAELFMEMLNTIASDVNLNTLVKLLYHSIEATFLDALGVMPQRMSFNRNSIIEQCRAKFSTIVQKYGFICENVLPHFGCDDIIVNDYGLSIGPFFIKCSDENVEACKFPKGYSINSPSTCKNLLRIARALSSNKPIMLEGSPGSGKSSLVMALAAATGHKLIRLNLSEQTDVYDLFGTDVPVAQSNGKSATFAWRDGPVLKAIKEGSWILLDEMNLASQSVLEGLNSCFDFRKNIYISELDRTFDVDARRCRFFACQNPHSQGGDRRALPKSFVNRFTSIFIEEMTDDDFIFILTEYSKTVPNGNLYLSDELIAKIILINKLFKETNTFMKNSFEFNLRDLFRFLEAIVLFRGNVDFSFDLVYLSRLTSKEAKQKVCFLNLPLYIENLMNGISEITY
;
A
#
# COMPACT_ATOMS: atom_id res chain seq x y z
N MET A 1 -9.59 -21.10 -30.62
CA MET A 1 -8.84 -20.56 -29.48
C MET A 1 -7.99 -21.69 -28.90
N PRO A 2 -6.77 -21.44 -28.42
CA PRO A 2 -6.04 -22.44 -27.63
C PRO A 2 -6.89 -22.91 -26.45
N ASN A 3 -6.59 -24.08 -25.88
CA ASN A 3 -7.24 -24.63 -24.67
C ASN A 3 -6.90 -23.77 -23.44
N ILE A 4 -7.37 -22.52 -23.43
CA ILE A 4 -7.27 -21.59 -22.32
C ILE A 4 -8.40 -21.92 -21.37
N VAL A 5 -8.07 -22.40 -20.19
CA VAL A 5 -9.04 -22.49 -19.10
C VAL A 5 -9.20 -21.08 -18.53
N ILE A 6 -10.33 -20.46 -18.84
CA ILE A 6 -10.63 -19.11 -18.34
C ILE A 6 -11.22 -19.28 -16.93
N PRO A 7 -10.56 -18.76 -15.88
CA PRO A 7 -11.11 -18.76 -14.54
C PRO A 7 -12.49 -18.09 -14.54
N GLN A 8 -13.43 -18.59 -13.75
CA GLN A 8 -14.81 -18.08 -13.70
C GLN A 8 -14.87 -16.56 -13.43
N GLN A 9 -13.87 -16.04 -12.74
CA GLN A 9 -13.73 -14.63 -12.36
C GLN A 9 -13.23 -13.70 -13.49
N ILE A 10 -12.77 -14.24 -14.62
CA ILE A 10 -12.21 -13.43 -15.72
C ILE A 10 -13.26 -13.24 -16.82
N VAL A 11 -13.47 -11.99 -17.21
CA VAL A 11 -14.34 -11.61 -18.34
C VAL A 11 -13.49 -11.41 -19.59
N LEU A 12 -13.85 -12.13 -20.65
CA LEU A 12 -13.25 -11.97 -21.97
C LEU A 12 -13.77 -10.71 -22.67
N THR A 13 -13.23 -9.55 -22.32
CA THR A 13 -13.48 -8.29 -23.06
C THR A 13 -12.93 -8.35 -24.47
N ALA A 14 -13.39 -7.46 -25.35
CA ALA A 14 -12.89 -7.38 -26.72
C ALA A 14 -11.36 -7.20 -26.77
N GLN A 15 -10.81 -6.35 -25.90
CA GLN A 15 -9.37 -6.08 -25.80
C GLN A 15 -8.59 -7.30 -25.29
N LEU A 16 -9.11 -8.00 -24.27
CA LEU A 16 -8.45 -9.20 -23.76
C LEU A 16 -8.42 -10.31 -24.81
N ARG A 17 -9.55 -10.53 -25.52
CA ARG A 17 -9.61 -11.50 -26.63
C ARG A 17 -8.59 -11.17 -27.72
N ARG A 18 -8.50 -9.89 -28.14
CA ARG A 18 -7.51 -9.45 -29.12
C ARG A 18 -6.08 -9.77 -28.65
N THR A 19 -5.76 -9.44 -27.41
CA THR A 19 -4.42 -9.68 -26.84
C THR A 19 -4.09 -11.17 -26.82
N LEU A 20 -5.02 -12.02 -26.36
CA LEU A 20 -4.85 -13.48 -26.34
C LEU A 20 -4.68 -14.07 -27.74
N ILE A 21 -5.45 -13.62 -28.73
CA ILE A 21 -5.33 -14.09 -30.11
C ILE A 21 -3.96 -13.71 -30.67
N LEU A 22 -3.55 -12.45 -30.53
CA LEU A 22 -2.26 -11.98 -31.06
C LEU A 22 -1.07 -12.68 -30.41
N CYS A 23 -1.09 -12.89 -29.08
CA CYS A 23 -0.05 -13.67 -28.40
C CYS A 23 -0.02 -15.11 -28.92
N SER A 24 -1.19 -15.73 -29.09
CA SER A 24 -1.29 -17.10 -29.60
C SER A 24 -0.78 -17.24 -31.03
N GLU A 25 -1.02 -16.27 -31.91
CA GLU A 25 -0.51 -16.30 -33.29
C GLU A 25 1.00 -16.07 -33.32
N ALA A 26 1.54 -15.13 -32.54
CA ALA A 26 2.98 -14.91 -32.43
C ALA A 26 3.72 -16.17 -31.96
N TRP A 27 3.21 -16.87 -30.95
CA TRP A 27 3.83 -18.12 -30.47
C TRP A 27 3.70 -19.29 -31.44
N LYS A 28 2.69 -19.33 -32.32
CA LYS A 28 2.65 -20.32 -33.41
C LYS A 28 3.77 -20.08 -34.43
N CYS A 29 4.18 -18.82 -34.60
CA CYS A 29 5.32 -18.42 -35.41
C CYS A 29 6.66 -18.53 -34.67
N ASP A 30 6.66 -19.02 -33.43
CA ASP A 30 7.83 -19.08 -32.54
C ASP A 30 8.50 -17.71 -32.31
N GLU A 31 7.70 -16.64 -32.27
CA GLU A 31 8.18 -15.28 -32.02
C GLU A 31 8.04 -14.89 -30.54
N PRO A 32 9.05 -14.23 -29.95
CA PRO A 32 8.94 -13.67 -28.60
C PRO A 32 7.97 -12.48 -28.61
N VAL A 33 7.14 -12.35 -27.56
CA VAL A 33 6.07 -11.33 -27.49
C VAL A 33 6.43 -10.23 -26.51
N LEU A 34 6.16 -8.98 -26.88
CA LEU A 34 6.26 -7.83 -25.97
C LEU A 34 4.90 -7.13 -25.83
N LEU A 35 4.34 -7.14 -24.61
CA LEU A 35 3.10 -6.43 -24.29
C LEU A 35 3.40 -5.03 -23.76
N VAL A 36 2.90 -4.01 -24.46
CA VAL A 36 3.11 -2.60 -24.10
C VAL A 36 1.78 -1.94 -23.80
N GLY A 37 1.66 -1.24 -22.68
CA GLY A 37 0.46 -0.47 -22.35
C GLY A 37 0.47 0.03 -20.92
N ASP A 38 -0.56 0.77 -20.52
CA ASP A 38 -0.65 1.33 -19.17
C ASP A 38 -0.80 0.26 -18.08
N THR A 39 -0.56 0.66 -16.85
CA THR A 39 -0.72 -0.20 -15.69
C THR A 39 -2.20 -0.51 -15.47
N GLY A 40 -2.55 -1.78 -15.27
CA GLY A 40 -3.95 -2.17 -15.04
C GLY A 40 -4.77 -2.46 -16.30
N CYS A 41 -4.19 -2.38 -17.51
CA CYS A 41 -4.88 -2.77 -18.75
C CYS A 41 -4.93 -4.30 -19.00
N GLY A 42 -4.46 -5.11 -18.05
CA GLY A 42 -4.59 -6.57 -18.09
C GLY A 42 -3.44 -7.34 -18.77
N LYS A 43 -2.27 -6.71 -19.00
CA LYS A 43 -1.09 -7.36 -19.63
C LYS A 43 -0.70 -8.67 -18.93
N THR A 44 -0.34 -8.59 -17.66
CA THR A 44 0.10 -9.74 -16.84
C THR A 44 -1.03 -10.78 -16.75
N SER A 45 -2.27 -10.34 -16.52
CA SER A 45 -3.44 -11.22 -16.46
C SER A 45 -3.68 -11.99 -17.77
N ALA A 46 -3.46 -11.35 -18.93
CA ALA A 46 -3.60 -12.00 -20.23
C ALA A 46 -2.57 -13.12 -20.43
N VAL A 47 -1.32 -12.90 -20.00
CA VAL A 47 -0.28 -13.92 -20.13
C VAL A 47 -0.54 -15.12 -19.21
N HIS A 48 -0.99 -14.89 -17.98
CA HIS A 48 -1.29 -15.97 -17.04
C HIS A 48 -2.44 -16.88 -17.49
N LEU A 49 -3.35 -16.41 -18.35
CA LEU A 49 -4.43 -17.24 -18.89
C LEU A 49 -3.91 -18.41 -19.74
N PHE A 50 -2.70 -18.32 -20.30
CA PHE A 50 -2.15 -19.39 -21.13
C PHE A 50 -1.67 -20.61 -20.35
N GLY A 51 -1.56 -20.52 -19.02
CA GLY A 51 -1.12 -21.61 -18.16
C GLY A 51 0.36 -22.01 -18.34
N ASP A 52 0.88 -22.71 -17.32
CA ASP A 52 2.27 -23.20 -17.23
C ASP A 52 3.33 -22.13 -17.60
N LEU A 53 3.50 -21.16 -16.69
CA LEU A 53 4.30 -19.96 -16.89
C LEU A 53 5.17 -19.70 -15.66
N LEU A 54 6.49 -19.60 -15.87
CA LEU A 54 7.40 -19.05 -14.88
C LEU A 54 7.40 -17.51 -15.02
N SER A 55 7.35 -16.77 -13.92
CA SER A 55 7.32 -15.29 -13.97
C SER A 55 8.33 -14.66 -13.03
N ILE A 56 9.03 -13.63 -13.51
CA ILE A 56 9.88 -12.76 -12.70
C ILE A 56 9.49 -11.30 -12.94
N ASN A 57 9.50 -10.50 -11.87
CA ASN A 57 9.33 -9.05 -11.99
C ASN A 57 10.71 -8.40 -11.97
N CYS A 58 11.04 -7.64 -13.02
CA CYS A 58 12.29 -6.91 -13.08
C CYS A 58 12.26 -5.62 -12.24
N HIS A 59 13.44 -5.24 -11.77
CA HIS A 59 13.75 -4.04 -11.03
C HIS A 59 15.14 -3.50 -11.39
N GLU A 60 15.47 -2.27 -10.99
CA GLU A 60 16.76 -1.63 -11.35
C GLU A 60 17.99 -2.47 -10.94
N ARG A 61 17.87 -3.21 -9.83
CA ARG A 61 18.91 -4.12 -9.31
C ARG A 61 18.78 -5.57 -9.77
N THR A 62 17.91 -5.87 -10.73
CA THR A 62 17.79 -7.26 -11.22
C THR A 62 19.09 -7.60 -11.91
N ASP A 63 19.72 -8.67 -11.49
CA ASP A 63 20.98 -9.11 -12.04
C ASP A 63 20.78 -10.22 -13.08
N ALA A 64 21.75 -10.38 -13.98
CA ALA A 64 21.74 -11.47 -14.94
C ALA A 64 21.71 -12.85 -14.24
N SER A 65 22.22 -12.93 -13.02
CA SER A 65 22.17 -14.12 -12.17
C SER A 65 20.76 -14.54 -11.74
N ASP A 66 19.81 -13.60 -11.64
CA ASP A 66 18.43 -13.93 -11.30
C ASP A 66 17.70 -14.58 -12.47
N LEU A 67 18.04 -14.15 -13.70
CA LEU A 67 17.47 -14.69 -14.93
C LEU A 67 18.14 -15.98 -15.37
N LEU A 68 19.47 -16.01 -15.37
CA LEU A 68 20.26 -17.09 -15.95
C LEU A 68 20.72 -18.11 -14.92
N GLY A 69 20.94 -17.67 -13.68
CA GLY A 69 21.49 -18.50 -12.62
C GLY A 69 22.85 -18.04 -12.15
N SER A 70 23.25 -18.58 -11.01
CA SER A 70 24.51 -18.24 -10.35
C SER A 70 24.93 -19.37 -9.42
N VAL A 71 26.20 -19.31 -9.02
CA VAL A 71 26.73 -20.17 -7.96
C VAL A 71 26.24 -19.64 -6.62
N ARG A 72 25.53 -20.47 -5.85
CA ARG A 72 24.94 -20.11 -4.55
C ARG A 72 25.45 -21.04 -3.44
N PRO A 73 25.51 -20.59 -2.18
CA PRO A 73 25.85 -21.45 -1.05
C PRO A 73 24.77 -22.52 -0.84
N PHE A 74 25.18 -23.74 -0.53
CA PHE A 74 24.29 -24.86 -0.24
C PHE A 74 23.99 -24.95 1.26
N HIS A 75 22.72 -24.99 1.64
CA HIS A 75 22.27 -24.87 3.03
C HIS A 75 22.20 -26.19 3.83
N ASP A 76 22.83 -27.28 3.39
CA ASP A 76 22.79 -28.56 4.14
C ASP A 76 23.96 -28.71 5.14
N SER A 77 23.59 -28.75 6.43
CA SER A 77 24.45 -28.72 7.62
C SER A 77 25.49 -29.85 7.78
N LYS A 78 25.51 -30.86 6.90
CA LYS A 78 26.32 -32.08 7.10
C LYS A 78 27.66 -32.09 6.38
N ILE A 79 27.87 -31.29 5.33
CA ILE A 79 29.04 -31.42 4.42
C ILE A 79 29.66 -30.05 4.09
N GLY A 80 30.12 -29.30 5.09
CA GLY A 80 30.92 -28.08 4.87
C GLY A 80 30.29 -27.03 3.91
N PRO A 81 31.05 -25.99 3.49
CA PRO A 81 30.56 -25.02 2.52
C PRO A 81 30.71 -25.59 1.11
N THR A 82 29.64 -26.13 0.55
CA THR A 82 29.53 -26.41 -0.89
C THR A 82 28.83 -25.26 -1.58
N PHE A 83 29.46 -24.75 -2.64
CA PHE A 83 28.82 -23.84 -3.57
C PHE A 83 28.28 -24.69 -4.73
N GLN A 84 27.05 -24.42 -5.16
CA GLN A 84 26.43 -25.15 -6.27
C GLN A 84 25.86 -24.17 -7.27
N TRP A 85 25.99 -24.49 -8.56
CA TRP A 85 25.27 -23.77 -9.60
C TRP A 85 23.77 -23.97 -9.45
N LYS A 86 23.03 -22.87 -9.46
CA LYS A 86 21.58 -22.85 -9.42
C LYS A 86 21.06 -22.13 -10.66
N ASP A 87 20.26 -22.82 -11.45
CA ASP A 87 19.67 -22.26 -12.66
C ASP A 87 18.70 -21.12 -12.30
N GLY A 88 18.81 -20.01 -13.02
CA GLY A 88 17.86 -18.91 -12.95
C GLY A 88 16.57 -19.25 -13.70
N ILE A 89 15.55 -18.42 -13.51
CA ILE A 89 14.18 -18.71 -13.98
C ILE A 89 14.08 -18.96 -15.49
N VAL A 90 14.91 -18.27 -16.28
CA VAL A 90 14.92 -18.39 -17.74
C VAL A 90 15.57 -19.71 -18.16
N VAL A 91 16.68 -20.10 -17.54
CA VAL A 91 17.34 -21.39 -17.82
C VAL A 91 16.45 -22.56 -17.40
N GLN A 92 15.77 -22.45 -16.25
CA GLN A 92 14.77 -23.44 -15.84
C GLN A 92 13.66 -23.59 -16.89
N ALA A 93 13.13 -22.47 -17.41
CA ALA A 93 12.11 -22.47 -18.46
C ALA A 93 12.63 -23.11 -19.76
N MET A 94 13.85 -22.76 -20.19
CA MET A 94 14.49 -23.33 -21.39
C MET A 94 14.65 -24.85 -21.29
N ARG A 95 15.12 -25.35 -20.15
CA ARG A 95 15.33 -26.79 -19.90
C ARG A 95 14.02 -27.57 -19.78
N ARG A 96 12.91 -26.91 -19.43
CA ARG A 96 11.58 -27.54 -19.31
C ARG A 96 10.69 -27.33 -20.53
N GLY A 97 11.10 -26.50 -21.49
CA GLY A 97 10.24 -26.10 -22.62
C GLY A 97 9.00 -25.31 -22.16
N GLN A 98 9.14 -24.52 -21.08
CA GLN A 98 8.05 -23.76 -20.47
C GLN A 98 8.03 -22.32 -20.95
N ARG A 99 6.88 -21.67 -20.81
CA ARG A 99 6.76 -20.22 -21.07
C ARG A 99 7.39 -19.45 -19.91
N VAL A 100 8.02 -18.32 -20.22
CA VAL A 100 8.55 -17.41 -19.19
C VAL A 100 8.09 -15.98 -19.42
N LEU A 101 7.58 -15.37 -18.37
CA LEU A 101 7.15 -13.97 -18.30
C LEU A 101 8.21 -13.13 -17.59
N ILE A 102 8.76 -12.16 -18.30
CA ILE A 102 9.59 -11.10 -17.75
C ILE A 102 8.73 -9.84 -17.61
N ASP A 103 8.21 -9.61 -16.41
CA ASP A 103 7.33 -8.48 -16.12
C ASP A 103 8.17 -7.21 -15.90
N GLU A 104 7.75 -6.09 -16.47
CA GLU A 104 8.45 -4.80 -16.44
C GLU A 104 9.91 -4.86 -16.92
N ILE A 105 10.16 -5.51 -18.07
CA ILE A 105 11.50 -5.68 -18.65
C ILE A 105 12.29 -4.36 -18.80
N SER A 106 11.59 -3.23 -18.92
CA SER A 106 12.19 -1.89 -19.04
C SER A 106 12.90 -1.39 -17.78
N LEU A 107 12.72 -2.07 -16.65
CA LEU A 107 13.40 -1.74 -15.40
C LEU A 107 14.75 -2.44 -15.24
N ALA A 108 15.00 -3.51 -16.01
CA ALA A 108 16.29 -4.19 -16.00
C ALA A 108 17.40 -3.32 -16.61
N SER A 109 18.64 -3.49 -16.12
CA SER A 109 19.79 -2.78 -16.69
C SER A 109 20.14 -3.28 -18.10
N ASP A 110 20.76 -2.42 -18.91
CA ASP A 110 21.15 -2.76 -20.29
C ASP A 110 22.03 -4.02 -20.34
N SER A 111 22.92 -4.20 -19.36
CA SER A 111 23.79 -5.38 -19.26
C SER A 111 23.02 -6.70 -19.10
N VAL A 112 21.87 -6.66 -18.42
CA VAL A 112 20.98 -7.82 -18.24
C VAL A 112 20.19 -8.08 -19.52
N LEU A 113 19.70 -7.02 -20.15
CA LEU A 113 18.98 -7.11 -21.43
C LEU A 113 19.88 -7.66 -22.54
N GLU A 114 21.16 -7.28 -22.57
CA GLU A 114 22.14 -7.80 -23.51
C GLU A 114 22.30 -9.32 -23.39
N ARG A 115 22.23 -9.86 -22.17
CA ARG A 115 22.29 -11.31 -21.92
C ARG A 115 21.05 -12.06 -22.42
N LEU A 116 19.95 -11.37 -22.67
CA LEU A 116 18.74 -11.95 -23.26
C LEU A 116 18.71 -11.90 -24.79
N ASN A 117 19.64 -11.18 -25.44
CA ASN A 117 19.59 -10.98 -26.89
C ASN A 117 19.59 -12.29 -27.68
N SER A 118 20.37 -13.28 -27.25
CA SER A 118 20.48 -14.59 -27.91
C SER A 118 19.22 -15.45 -27.74
N LEU A 119 18.37 -15.15 -26.76
CA LEU A 119 17.05 -15.75 -26.60
C LEU A 119 16.00 -15.18 -27.54
N LEU A 120 16.23 -13.97 -28.03
CA LEU A 120 15.36 -13.29 -28.99
C LEU A 120 15.70 -13.65 -30.45
N GLU A 121 16.73 -14.46 -30.64
CA GLU A 121 17.14 -15.00 -31.93
C GLU A 121 16.56 -16.41 -32.13
N SER A 122 16.49 -16.87 -33.38
CA SER A 122 15.84 -18.15 -33.75
C SER A 122 16.45 -19.38 -33.06
N GLU A 123 17.75 -19.34 -32.74
CA GLU A 123 18.44 -20.48 -32.12
C GLU A 123 18.13 -20.65 -30.63
N ARG A 124 17.69 -19.58 -29.94
CA ARG A 124 17.34 -19.56 -28.51
C ARG A 124 18.36 -20.30 -27.63
N THR A 125 19.62 -19.89 -27.75
CA THR A 125 20.74 -20.45 -27.00
C THR A 125 21.28 -19.43 -26.01
N ILE A 126 21.72 -19.92 -24.85
CA ILE A 126 22.48 -19.13 -23.87
C ILE A 126 23.74 -19.89 -23.51
N LEU A 127 24.86 -19.17 -23.48
CA LEU A 127 26.11 -19.67 -22.91
C LEU A 127 26.15 -19.37 -21.41
N LEU A 128 26.20 -20.42 -20.59
CA LEU A 128 26.38 -20.31 -19.14
C LEU A 128 27.85 -20.49 -18.80
N THR A 129 28.43 -19.50 -18.13
CA THR A 129 29.80 -19.54 -17.60
C THR A 129 29.76 -19.99 -16.14
N ASN A 130 30.56 -21.01 -15.76
CA ASN A 130 30.63 -21.61 -14.42
C ASN A 130 29.44 -22.46 -13.89
N PRO A 131 28.77 -23.32 -14.68
CA PRO A 131 27.82 -24.29 -14.13
C PRO A 131 28.49 -25.46 -13.38
N ALA A 132 29.79 -25.68 -13.56
CA ALA A 132 30.54 -26.78 -12.96
C ALA A 132 31.25 -26.37 -11.66
N SER A 133 30.65 -26.69 -10.51
CA SER A 133 31.43 -26.94 -9.29
C SER A 133 30.86 -28.16 -8.56
N SER A 134 31.24 -29.34 -9.03
CA SER A 134 31.08 -30.58 -8.28
C SER A 134 32.32 -31.46 -8.45
N THR A 135 33.22 -31.37 -7.46
CA THR A 135 33.90 -32.54 -6.83
C THR A 135 34.53 -33.65 -7.70
N SER A 136 35.09 -33.35 -8.87
CA SER A 136 36.11 -34.20 -9.50
C SER A 136 36.91 -33.41 -10.53
N GLY A 137 38.24 -33.54 -10.49
CA GLY A 137 39.21 -32.77 -11.28
C GLY A 137 39.24 -33.07 -12.77
N ASP A 138 38.09 -33.04 -13.44
CA ASP A 138 38.02 -33.01 -14.91
C ASP A 138 37.90 -31.56 -15.38
N SER A 139 39.02 -31.05 -15.89
CA SER A 139 39.22 -29.70 -16.41
C SER A 139 38.54 -29.42 -17.75
N ASN A 140 37.43 -30.08 -18.07
CA ASN A 140 36.72 -29.95 -19.35
C ASN A 140 35.20 -29.80 -19.17
N SER A 141 34.76 -28.61 -18.74
CA SER A 141 33.54 -27.91 -19.23
C SER A 141 33.30 -26.64 -18.41
N ILE A 142 34.05 -25.58 -18.73
CA ILE A 142 33.96 -24.26 -18.10
C ILE A 142 32.69 -23.51 -18.56
N GLU A 143 32.12 -23.92 -19.69
CA GLU A 143 30.98 -23.29 -20.34
C GLU A 143 29.95 -24.34 -20.78
N GLN A 144 28.68 -24.11 -20.45
CA GLN A 144 27.58 -24.95 -20.90
C GLN A 144 26.68 -24.14 -21.84
N LEU A 145 26.60 -24.57 -23.10
CA LEU A 145 25.62 -24.05 -24.04
C LEU A 145 24.26 -24.68 -23.75
N VAL A 146 23.30 -23.89 -23.30
CA VAL A 146 21.91 -24.31 -23.09
C VAL A 146 21.09 -23.89 -24.29
N ARG A 147 20.46 -24.86 -24.96
CA ARG A 147 19.47 -24.62 -26.02
C ARG A 147 18.08 -24.82 -25.47
N ALA A 148 17.17 -23.90 -25.77
CA ALA A 148 15.78 -24.03 -25.36
C ALA A 148 15.13 -25.26 -26.00
N ILE A 149 14.42 -26.05 -25.20
CA ILE A 149 13.63 -27.17 -25.70
C ILE A 149 12.37 -26.63 -26.39
N CYS A 150 11.87 -27.38 -27.38
CA CYS A 150 10.59 -27.08 -28.04
C CYS A 150 9.48 -26.85 -27.00
N GLY A 151 8.69 -25.78 -27.19
CA GLY A 151 7.66 -25.34 -26.25
C GLY A 151 8.05 -24.12 -25.42
N PHE A 152 9.35 -23.83 -25.27
CA PHE A 152 9.81 -22.57 -24.66
C PHE A 152 9.22 -21.38 -25.42
N GLN A 153 8.69 -20.39 -24.71
CA GLN A 153 8.23 -19.12 -25.29
C GLN A 153 8.56 -17.99 -24.33
N LEU A 154 9.08 -16.90 -24.88
CA LEU A 154 9.39 -15.70 -24.11
C LEU A 154 8.29 -14.66 -24.30
N VAL A 155 7.82 -14.11 -23.18
CA VAL A 155 6.91 -12.98 -23.16
C VAL A 155 7.39 -11.94 -22.16
N ALA A 156 7.42 -10.69 -22.59
CA ALA A 156 7.80 -9.57 -21.75
C ALA A 156 6.66 -8.55 -21.67
N THR A 157 6.59 -7.81 -20.57
CA THR A 157 5.68 -6.68 -20.42
C THR A 157 6.47 -5.42 -20.13
N MET A 158 5.94 -4.27 -20.57
CA MET A 158 6.42 -2.98 -20.12
C MET A 158 5.27 -1.97 -20.06
N ASN A 159 5.48 -0.92 -19.29
CA ASN A 159 4.67 0.29 -19.42
C ASN A 159 5.38 1.31 -20.32
N PRO A 160 4.63 2.17 -21.04
CA PRO A 160 5.21 3.23 -21.86
C PRO A 160 6.02 4.22 -21.00
N GLY A 161 7.04 4.85 -21.59
CA GLY A 161 8.07 5.65 -20.91
C GLY A 161 7.64 6.97 -20.25
N ASN A 162 6.34 7.23 -20.10
CA ASN A 162 5.82 8.45 -19.46
C ASN A 162 5.65 8.33 -17.93
N ASP A 163 5.96 7.17 -17.34
CA ASP A 163 5.82 6.89 -15.90
C ASP A 163 7.18 7.02 -15.18
N TYR A 164 7.15 7.45 -13.92
CA TYR A 164 8.37 7.75 -13.14
C TYR A 164 9.27 6.51 -13.00
N GLY A 165 10.56 6.66 -13.31
CA GLY A 165 11.55 5.59 -13.18
C GLY A 165 11.57 4.56 -14.31
N LYS A 166 10.71 4.70 -15.34
CA LYS A 166 10.65 3.75 -16.47
C LYS A 166 11.43 4.25 -17.67
N ARG A 167 12.37 3.43 -18.14
CA ARG A 167 13.18 3.68 -19.35
C ARG A 167 12.48 3.07 -20.56
N GLU A 168 12.64 3.66 -21.73
CA GLU A 168 12.25 2.98 -22.96
C GLU A 168 13.31 1.96 -23.37
N LEU A 169 12.89 0.80 -23.85
CA LEU A 169 13.82 -0.16 -24.46
C LEU A 169 14.40 0.40 -25.76
N SER A 170 15.62 0.00 -26.08
CA SER A 170 16.25 0.34 -27.36
C SER A 170 15.40 -0.15 -28.54
N LYS A 171 15.38 0.62 -29.62
CA LYS A 171 14.65 0.25 -30.85
C LYS A 171 15.07 -1.11 -31.39
N ALA A 172 16.37 -1.44 -31.27
CA ALA A 172 16.91 -2.71 -31.72
C ALA A 172 16.33 -3.89 -30.93
N LEU A 173 16.26 -3.77 -29.59
CA LEU A 173 15.68 -4.81 -28.75
C LEU A 173 14.17 -4.96 -29.01
N ARG A 174 13.44 -3.86 -29.13
CA ARG A 174 12.00 -3.87 -29.46
C ARG A 174 11.70 -4.57 -30.79
N ASN A 175 12.52 -4.31 -31.82
CA ASN A 175 12.35 -4.93 -33.13
C ASN A 175 12.56 -6.45 -33.13
N ARG A 176 13.16 -7.03 -32.08
CA ARG A 176 13.29 -8.49 -31.93
C ARG A 176 12.06 -9.13 -31.29
N PHE A 177 11.12 -8.32 -30.80
CA PHE A 177 9.84 -8.79 -30.26
C PHE A 177 8.71 -8.51 -31.24
N THR A 178 7.69 -9.37 -31.20
CA THR A 178 6.38 -9.06 -31.73
C THR A 178 5.64 -8.20 -30.71
N GLU A 179 5.63 -6.89 -30.97
CA GLU A 179 5.05 -5.90 -30.07
C GLU A 179 3.53 -5.82 -30.19
N ILE A 180 2.83 -5.93 -29.07
CA ILE A 180 1.37 -5.83 -28.98
C ILE A 180 1.00 -4.71 -28.00
N TRP A 181 0.32 -3.69 -28.53
CA TRP A 181 -0.23 -2.62 -27.71
C TRP A 181 -1.54 -3.04 -27.03
N CYS A 182 -1.59 -2.85 -25.70
CA CYS A 182 -2.71 -3.11 -24.81
C CYS A 182 -3.36 -1.77 -24.35
N PRO A 183 -4.48 -1.35 -24.96
CA PRO A 183 -5.13 -0.09 -24.61
C PRO A 183 -5.78 -0.15 -23.21
N ASN A 184 -5.85 1.00 -22.55
CA ASN A 184 -6.43 1.13 -21.21
C ASN A 184 -7.94 1.49 -21.21
N ASN A 185 -8.50 1.76 -22.39
CA ASN A 185 -9.91 2.15 -22.52
C ASN A 185 -10.79 0.90 -22.49
N TYR A 186 -11.86 0.94 -21.70
CA TYR A 186 -12.90 -0.08 -21.70
C TYR A 186 -14.23 0.54 -22.15
N TYR A 187 -15.04 -0.24 -22.86
CA TYR A 187 -16.39 0.17 -23.19
C TYR A 187 -17.30 0.02 -21.97
N ARG A 188 -18.35 0.83 -21.89
CA ARG A 188 -19.35 0.75 -20.81
C ARG A 188 -19.88 -0.67 -20.64
N GLU A 189 -20.16 -1.36 -21.74
CA GLU A 189 -20.65 -2.75 -21.74
C GLU A 189 -19.63 -3.75 -21.18
N ASP A 190 -18.34 -3.59 -21.48
CA ASP A 190 -17.29 -4.42 -20.88
C ASP A 190 -17.24 -4.21 -19.36
N GLY A 191 -17.37 -2.95 -18.91
CA GLY A 191 -17.41 -2.60 -17.49
C GLY A 191 -18.60 -3.22 -16.76
N LEU A 192 -19.79 -3.15 -17.37
CA LEU A 192 -21.00 -3.80 -16.84
C LEU A 192 -20.85 -5.31 -16.74
N GLU A 193 -20.30 -5.96 -17.76
CA GLU A 193 -20.09 -7.41 -17.75
C GLU A 193 -19.07 -7.84 -16.68
N ILE A 194 -17.98 -7.08 -16.52
CA ILE A 194 -17.01 -7.27 -15.44
C ILE A 194 -17.69 -7.18 -14.07
N LEU A 195 -18.49 -6.14 -13.83
CA LEU A 195 -19.21 -5.95 -12.57
C LEU A 195 -20.21 -7.07 -12.32
N ARG A 196 -21.05 -7.41 -13.31
CA ARG A 196 -22.02 -8.52 -13.21
C ARG A 196 -21.33 -9.81 -12.81
N ARG A 197 -20.20 -10.14 -13.46
CA ARG A 197 -19.45 -11.36 -13.13
C ARG A 197 -18.87 -11.33 -11.71
N ARG A 198 -18.34 -10.19 -11.29
CA ARG A 198 -17.76 -10.04 -9.94
C ARG A 198 -18.83 -10.09 -8.84
N LEU A 199 -20.04 -9.59 -9.12
CA LEU A 199 -21.17 -9.65 -8.20
C LEU A 199 -21.81 -11.04 -8.12
N GLN A 200 -21.63 -11.90 -9.13
CA GLN A 200 -22.21 -13.25 -9.19
C GLN A 200 -21.47 -14.32 -8.36
N CYS A 201 -20.28 -14.03 -7.81
CA CYS A 201 -19.40 -15.05 -7.21
C CYS A 201 -20.00 -15.73 -5.95
N ASP A 202 -19.96 -17.08 -5.92
CA ASP A 202 -20.20 -18.16 -4.92
C ASP A 202 -21.21 -17.99 -3.76
N THR A 203 -21.76 -16.81 -3.54
CA THR A 203 -22.65 -16.42 -2.45
C THR A 203 -23.97 -15.83 -2.98
N SER A 204 -24.38 -16.29 -4.17
CA SER A 204 -25.53 -15.82 -4.98
C SER A 204 -26.92 -15.99 -4.33
N ALA A 205 -27.00 -16.41 -3.07
CA ALA A 205 -28.28 -16.54 -2.36
C ALA A 205 -28.87 -15.19 -1.90
N LYS A 206 -28.04 -14.13 -1.75
CA LYS A 206 -28.48 -12.84 -1.15
C LYS A 206 -28.98 -11.80 -2.16
N LEU A 207 -28.61 -11.91 -3.43
CA LEU A 207 -28.96 -10.92 -4.46
C LEU A 207 -29.64 -11.57 -5.66
N THR A 208 -30.76 -11.00 -6.09
CA THR A 208 -31.41 -11.39 -7.35
C THR A 208 -30.63 -10.83 -8.55
N MET A 209 -30.78 -11.47 -9.72
CA MET A 209 -30.16 -10.99 -10.97
C MET A 209 -30.55 -9.54 -11.31
N GLU A 210 -31.80 -9.16 -11.04
CA GLU A 210 -32.27 -7.79 -11.24
C GLU A 210 -31.56 -6.78 -10.33
N LEU A 211 -31.38 -7.12 -9.04
CA LEU A 211 -30.67 -6.25 -8.11
C LEU A 211 -29.18 -6.13 -8.43
N MET A 212 -28.54 -7.22 -8.86
CA MET A 212 -27.14 -7.19 -9.31
C MET A 212 -26.97 -6.26 -10.51
N ASP A 213 -27.90 -6.27 -11.46
CA ASP A 213 -27.84 -5.36 -12.62
C ASP A 213 -28.03 -3.90 -12.18
N LYS A 214 -28.96 -3.61 -11.26
CA LYS A 214 -29.12 -2.28 -10.68
C LYS A 214 -27.84 -1.80 -9.98
N VAL A 215 -27.22 -2.65 -9.16
CA VAL A 215 -25.94 -2.35 -8.46
C VAL A 215 -24.83 -2.05 -9.46
N ALA A 216 -24.65 -2.90 -10.48
CA ALA A 216 -23.63 -2.71 -11.51
C ALA A 216 -23.82 -1.37 -12.26
N ASN A 217 -25.07 -1.04 -12.60
CA ASN A 217 -25.39 0.23 -13.25
C ASN A 217 -25.12 1.44 -12.36
N VAL A 218 -25.41 1.37 -11.06
CA VAL A 218 -25.07 2.45 -10.10
C VAL A 218 -23.56 2.71 -10.08
N PHE A 219 -22.74 1.66 -10.01
CA PHE A 219 -21.28 1.81 -10.02
C PHE A 219 -20.76 2.42 -11.32
N ILE A 220 -21.26 1.99 -12.48
CA ILE A 220 -20.86 2.56 -13.77
C ILE A 220 -21.28 4.02 -13.89
N ASP A 221 -22.54 4.35 -13.61
CA ASP A 221 -23.04 5.73 -13.70
C ASP A 221 -22.29 6.67 -12.76
N PHE A 222 -21.96 6.21 -11.54
CA PHE A 222 -21.16 7.00 -10.61
C PHE A 222 -19.73 7.17 -11.10
N THR A 223 -19.11 6.12 -11.63
CA THR A 223 -17.73 6.17 -12.15
C THR A 223 -17.63 7.10 -13.36
N GLU A 224 -18.61 7.07 -14.27
CA GLU A 224 -18.70 8.00 -15.41
C GLU A 224 -18.90 9.44 -14.95
N PHE A 225 -19.78 9.68 -13.96
CA PHE A 225 -19.94 11.00 -13.36
C PHE A 225 -18.63 11.50 -12.75
N PHE A 226 -17.97 10.67 -11.94
CA PHE A 226 -16.72 11.03 -11.27
C PHE A 226 -15.65 11.37 -12.30
N THR A 227 -15.54 10.57 -13.36
CA THR A 227 -14.58 10.78 -14.44
C THR A 227 -14.89 12.07 -15.21
N ASN A 228 -16.14 12.32 -15.59
CA ASN A 228 -16.49 13.43 -16.47
C ASN A 228 -16.52 14.78 -15.74
N GLN A 229 -17.10 14.84 -14.54
CA GLN A 229 -17.28 16.11 -13.83
C GLN A 229 -16.06 16.53 -13.00
N LEU A 230 -15.28 15.56 -12.49
CA LEU A 230 -14.11 15.88 -11.66
C LEU A 230 -12.79 15.83 -12.43
N ALA A 231 -12.77 15.46 -13.72
CA ALA A 231 -11.54 15.43 -14.53
C ALA A 231 -10.82 16.78 -14.64
N GLU A 232 -11.55 17.89 -14.57
CA GLU A 232 -10.95 19.23 -14.61
C GLU A 232 -10.29 19.61 -13.28
N ILE A 233 -10.79 19.07 -12.17
CA ILE A 233 -10.31 19.36 -10.81
C ILE A 233 -9.20 18.39 -10.41
N ILE A 234 -9.39 17.10 -10.70
CA ILE A 234 -8.55 15.98 -10.26
C ILE A 234 -7.94 15.33 -11.49
N LYS A 235 -6.62 15.18 -11.51
CA LYS A 235 -5.91 14.42 -12.57
C LYS A 235 -5.97 12.91 -12.27
N PHE A 236 -7.17 12.41 -12.02
CA PHE A 236 -7.45 11.02 -11.74
C PHE A 236 -8.50 10.50 -12.72
N SER A 237 -8.24 9.33 -13.29
CA SER A 237 -9.18 8.62 -14.14
C SER A 237 -9.31 7.21 -13.57
N PRO A 238 -10.51 6.82 -13.11
CA PRO A 238 -10.80 5.47 -12.65
C PRO A 238 -10.42 4.44 -13.70
N SER A 239 -9.78 3.37 -13.26
CA SER A 239 -9.38 2.21 -14.06
C SER A 239 -10.36 1.04 -13.87
N LEU A 240 -10.23 0.00 -14.71
CA LEU A 240 -10.95 -1.26 -14.49
C LEU A 240 -10.68 -1.87 -13.10
N ARG A 241 -9.51 -1.60 -12.51
CA ARG A 241 -9.16 -2.07 -11.16
C ARG A 241 -10.02 -1.40 -10.08
N ASP A 242 -10.44 -0.16 -10.30
CA ASP A 242 -11.32 0.58 -9.38
C ASP A 242 -12.74 0.02 -9.46
N LEU A 243 -13.24 -0.29 -10.67
CA LEU A 243 -14.52 -0.99 -10.84
C LEU A 243 -14.53 -2.37 -10.18
N VAL A 244 -13.48 -3.17 -10.40
CA VAL A 244 -13.33 -4.47 -9.72
C VAL A 244 -13.27 -4.28 -8.20
N GLY A 245 -12.55 -3.26 -7.73
CA GLY A 245 -12.49 -2.90 -6.31
C GLY A 245 -13.84 -2.56 -5.70
N LEU A 246 -14.70 -1.81 -6.41
CA LEU A 246 -16.06 -1.50 -5.96
C LEU A 246 -16.90 -2.76 -5.75
N ALA A 247 -16.88 -3.67 -6.73
CA ALA A 247 -17.63 -4.91 -6.67
C ALA A 247 -17.11 -5.85 -5.58
N GLU A 248 -15.79 -6.00 -5.46
CA GLU A 248 -15.15 -6.83 -4.42
C GLU A 248 -15.47 -6.31 -3.02
N LEU A 249 -15.33 -5.00 -2.79
CA LEU A 249 -15.60 -4.39 -1.49
C LEU A 249 -17.08 -4.50 -1.13
N PHE A 250 -17.97 -4.27 -2.10
CA PHE A 250 -19.42 -4.45 -1.93
C PHE A 250 -19.78 -5.88 -1.55
N MET A 251 -19.26 -6.88 -2.28
CA MET A 251 -19.55 -8.29 -2.02
C MET A 251 -18.97 -8.75 -0.69
N GLU A 252 -17.76 -8.31 -0.31
CA GLU A 252 -17.21 -8.67 1.00
C GLU A 252 -18.09 -8.14 2.14
N MET A 253 -18.48 -6.85 2.08
CA MET A 253 -19.38 -6.28 3.08
C MET A 253 -20.76 -6.94 3.10
N LEU A 254 -21.29 -7.34 1.95
CA LEU A 254 -22.56 -8.05 1.87
C LEU A 254 -22.47 -9.44 2.51
N ASN A 255 -21.32 -10.08 2.37
CA ASN A 255 -21.07 -11.43 2.89
C ASN A 255 -20.96 -11.46 4.41
N THR A 256 -20.48 -10.39 5.05
CA THR A 256 -20.39 -10.31 6.52
C THR A 256 -21.76 -10.15 7.20
N ILE A 257 -22.79 -9.69 6.48
CA ILE A 257 -24.13 -9.51 7.03
C ILE A 257 -24.85 -10.86 7.12
N ALA A 258 -25.17 -11.33 8.33
CA ALA A 258 -25.83 -12.63 8.53
C ALA A 258 -27.33 -12.64 8.22
N SER A 259 -28.00 -11.48 8.24
CA SER A 259 -29.46 -11.33 8.10
C SER A 259 -29.92 -11.08 6.66
N ASP A 260 -31.23 -11.18 6.43
CA ASP A 260 -31.87 -10.75 5.18
C ASP A 260 -31.53 -9.29 4.87
N VAL A 261 -31.17 -9.04 3.61
CA VAL A 261 -30.64 -7.76 3.17
C VAL A 261 -31.78 -6.91 2.62
N ASN A 262 -32.11 -5.82 3.33
CA ASN A 262 -33.08 -4.85 2.84
C ASN A 262 -32.43 -3.84 1.86
N LEU A 263 -33.27 -3.12 1.10
CA LEU A 263 -32.81 -2.12 0.12
C LEU A 263 -31.96 -1.00 0.76
N ASN A 264 -32.30 -0.57 1.98
CA ASN A 264 -31.57 0.50 2.66
C ASN A 264 -30.13 0.08 3.01
N THR A 265 -29.95 -1.17 3.45
CA THR A 265 -28.64 -1.76 3.71
C THR A 265 -27.83 -1.81 2.42
N LEU A 266 -28.42 -2.23 1.29
CA LEU A 266 -27.73 -2.22 -0.01
C LEU A 266 -27.24 -0.81 -0.38
N VAL A 267 -28.05 0.23 -0.17
CA VAL A 267 -27.64 1.61 -0.46
C VAL A 267 -26.49 2.06 0.43
N LYS A 268 -26.48 1.69 1.73
CA LYS A 268 -25.36 1.97 2.64
C LYS A 268 -24.08 1.27 2.17
N LEU A 269 -24.17 0.02 1.76
CA LEU A 269 -23.03 -0.74 1.23
C LEU A 269 -22.49 -0.12 -0.07
N LEU A 270 -23.38 0.24 -1.00
CA LEU A 270 -23.02 0.95 -2.24
C LEU A 270 -22.25 2.24 -1.94
N TYR A 271 -22.76 3.02 -0.97
CA TYR A 271 -22.14 4.28 -0.57
C TYR A 271 -20.74 4.05 0.02
N HIS A 272 -20.58 3.08 0.93
CA HIS A 272 -19.28 2.77 1.52
C HIS A 272 -18.27 2.24 0.50
N SER A 273 -18.69 1.45 -0.49
CA SER A 273 -17.82 1.03 -1.60
C SER A 273 -17.28 2.22 -2.39
N ILE A 274 -18.15 3.16 -2.74
CA ILE A 274 -17.80 4.38 -3.48
C ILE A 274 -16.88 5.28 -2.64
N GLU A 275 -17.20 5.45 -1.37
CA GLU A 275 -16.45 6.34 -0.49
C GLU A 275 -15.03 5.77 -0.23
N ALA A 276 -14.89 4.45 -0.03
CA ALA A 276 -13.60 3.78 0.12
C ALA A 276 -12.73 3.83 -1.15
N THR A 277 -13.35 3.77 -2.33
CA THR A 277 -12.60 3.72 -3.60
C THR A 277 -12.21 5.12 -4.10
N PHE A 278 -13.11 6.10 -3.95
CA PHE A 278 -12.94 7.42 -4.54
C PHE A 278 -12.78 8.54 -3.52
N LEU A 279 -13.65 8.61 -2.50
CA LEU A 279 -13.77 9.80 -1.66
C LEU A 279 -12.73 9.86 -0.53
N ASP A 280 -12.37 8.70 0.03
CA ASP A 280 -11.32 8.59 1.03
C ASP A 280 -9.95 8.90 0.45
N ALA A 281 -9.74 8.67 -0.85
CA ALA A 281 -8.50 8.96 -1.56
C ALA A 281 -8.37 10.41 -2.07
N LEU A 282 -9.43 11.25 -2.01
CA LEU A 282 -9.44 12.58 -2.65
C LEU A 282 -8.26 13.49 -2.29
N GLY A 283 -7.77 13.44 -1.05
CA GLY A 283 -6.63 14.26 -0.62
C GLY A 283 -5.28 13.73 -1.11
N VAL A 284 -5.21 12.46 -1.53
CA VAL A 284 -4.01 11.79 -2.08
C VAL A 284 -3.91 11.99 -3.59
N MET A 285 -5.05 12.14 -4.27
CA MET A 285 -5.10 12.21 -5.73
C MET A 285 -4.38 13.47 -6.27
N PRO A 286 -3.64 13.37 -7.39
CA PRO A 286 -3.00 14.53 -8.01
C PRO A 286 -4.04 15.58 -8.42
N GLN A 287 -3.88 16.80 -7.92
CA GLN A 287 -4.83 17.89 -8.12
C GLN A 287 -4.39 18.80 -9.27
N ARG A 288 -5.33 19.24 -10.12
CA ARG A 288 -5.07 20.28 -11.15
C ARG A 288 -5.31 21.68 -10.60
N MET A 289 -6.26 21.80 -9.68
CA MET A 289 -6.65 23.06 -9.03
C MET A 289 -6.88 22.80 -7.55
N SER A 290 -6.66 23.82 -6.71
CA SER A 290 -7.05 23.76 -5.30
C SER A 290 -8.57 23.67 -5.17
N PHE A 291 -9.06 22.78 -4.32
CA PHE A 291 -10.49 22.63 -4.08
C PHE A 291 -10.81 22.44 -2.60
N ASN A 292 -12.05 22.76 -2.22
CA ASN A 292 -12.56 22.39 -0.92
C ASN A 292 -13.06 20.94 -0.97
N ARG A 293 -12.37 20.04 -0.25
CA ARG A 293 -12.69 18.61 -0.23
C ARG A 293 -14.12 18.32 0.25
N ASN A 294 -14.60 19.04 1.25
CA ASN A 294 -15.95 18.84 1.78
C ASN A 294 -17.01 19.16 0.72
N SER A 295 -16.79 20.21 -0.09
CA SER A 295 -17.68 20.54 -1.20
C SER A 295 -17.74 19.45 -2.27
N ILE A 296 -16.60 18.85 -2.63
CA ILE A 296 -16.59 17.72 -3.59
C ILE A 296 -17.31 16.50 -3.02
N ILE A 297 -17.09 16.20 -1.74
CA ILE A 297 -17.77 15.08 -1.06
C ILE A 297 -19.28 15.31 -1.06
N GLU A 298 -19.75 16.53 -0.77
CA GLU A 298 -21.17 16.90 -0.81
C GLU A 298 -21.77 16.77 -2.22
N GLN A 299 -21.06 17.25 -3.26
CA GLN A 299 -21.48 17.07 -4.65
C GLN A 299 -21.59 15.59 -5.03
N CYS A 300 -20.61 14.77 -4.63
CA CYS A 300 -20.63 13.32 -4.86
C CYS A 300 -21.79 12.65 -4.13
N ARG A 301 -22.08 13.05 -2.88
CA ARG A 301 -23.23 12.55 -2.09
C ARG A 301 -24.57 12.88 -2.73
N ALA A 302 -24.73 14.13 -3.18
CA ALA A 302 -25.94 14.56 -3.88
C ALA A 302 -26.15 13.75 -5.16
N LYS A 303 -25.09 13.59 -5.95
CA LYS A 303 -25.16 12.82 -7.19
C LYS A 303 -25.44 11.33 -6.95
N PHE A 304 -24.78 10.73 -5.96
CA PHE A 304 -25.03 9.34 -5.58
C PHE A 304 -26.51 9.12 -5.25
N SER A 305 -27.11 10.02 -4.48
CA SER A 305 -28.53 9.97 -4.12
C SER A 305 -29.42 10.00 -5.38
N THR A 306 -29.12 10.86 -6.35
CA THR A 306 -29.86 10.90 -7.64
C THR A 306 -29.71 9.62 -8.45
N ILE A 307 -28.50 9.04 -8.52
CA ILE A 307 -28.23 7.81 -9.29
C ILE A 307 -28.96 6.62 -8.66
N VAL A 308 -28.91 6.50 -7.34
CA VAL A 308 -29.56 5.40 -6.61
C VAL A 308 -31.09 5.48 -6.75
N GLN A 309 -31.67 6.68 -6.68
CA GLN A 309 -33.10 6.89 -6.95
C GLN A 309 -33.50 6.51 -8.38
N LYS A 310 -32.67 6.84 -9.39
CA LYS A 310 -32.91 6.45 -10.80
C LYS A 310 -33.09 4.93 -10.96
N TYR A 311 -32.42 4.12 -10.14
CA TYR A 311 -32.51 2.66 -10.19
C TYR A 311 -33.53 2.05 -9.19
N GLY A 312 -34.38 2.88 -8.58
CA GLY A 312 -35.49 2.43 -7.73
C GLY A 312 -35.11 2.09 -6.30
N PHE A 313 -33.94 2.51 -5.84
CA PHE A 313 -33.55 2.40 -4.42
C PHE A 313 -34.08 3.61 -3.64
N ILE A 314 -34.69 3.36 -2.47
CA ILE A 314 -35.25 4.41 -1.60
C ILE A 314 -34.12 5.08 -0.81
N CYS A 315 -34.09 6.42 -0.78
CA CYS A 315 -33.06 7.22 -0.11
C CYS A 315 -33.62 7.99 1.09
N GLU A 316 -34.18 7.30 2.10
CA GLU A 316 -34.54 7.96 3.37
C GLU A 316 -33.37 7.89 4.35
N ASN A 317 -32.77 9.04 4.70
CA ASN A 317 -31.73 9.18 5.74
C ASN A 317 -30.57 8.18 5.64
N VAL A 318 -30.07 7.93 4.43
CA VAL A 318 -29.17 6.77 4.18
C VAL A 318 -27.69 7.08 4.41
N LEU A 319 -27.28 8.35 4.43
CA LEU A 319 -25.88 8.68 4.71
C LEU A 319 -25.57 8.35 6.17
N PRO A 320 -24.65 7.40 6.44
CA PRO A 320 -24.36 6.99 7.80
C PRO A 320 -23.72 8.16 8.54
N HIS A 321 -24.43 8.70 9.54
CA HIS A 321 -23.78 9.51 10.55
C HIS A 321 -22.93 8.54 11.38
N PHE A 322 -21.62 8.72 11.35
CA PHE A 322 -20.69 7.90 12.10
C PHE A 322 -20.12 8.72 13.26
N GLY A 323 -20.38 8.25 14.47
CA GLY A 323 -19.89 8.84 15.71
C GLY A 323 -18.96 7.90 16.46
N CYS A 324 -18.36 8.41 17.54
CA CYS A 324 -17.47 7.62 18.40
C CYS A 324 -18.20 6.47 19.10
N ASP A 325 -19.51 6.61 19.35
CA ASP A 325 -20.35 5.59 19.98
C ASP A 325 -20.55 4.34 19.09
N ASP A 326 -20.24 4.45 17.79
CA ASP A 326 -20.33 3.34 16.83
C ASP A 326 -19.09 2.43 16.87
N ILE A 327 -18.14 2.69 17.78
CA ILE A 327 -16.93 1.88 17.98
C ILE A 327 -17.12 1.00 19.21
N ILE A 328 -17.22 -0.30 18.99
CA ILE A 328 -17.46 -1.29 20.06
C ILE A 328 -16.32 -2.31 20.05
N VAL A 329 -15.59 -2.39 21.16
CA VAL A 329 -14.55 -3.40 21.38
C VAL A 329 -15.18 -4.59 22.10
N ASN A 330 -15.13 -5.76 21.48
CA ASN A 330 -15.57 -7.03 22.06
C ASN A 330 -14.40 -8.01 22.16
N ASP A 331 -14.56 -9.07 22.96
CA ASP A 331 -13.52 -10.11 23.13
C ASP A 331 -13.14 -10.83 21.82
N TYR A 332 -14.03 -10.77 20.81
CA TYR A 332 -13.87 -11.45 19.52
C TYR A 332 -13.38 -10.51 18.40
N GLY A 333 -13.33 -9.20 18.63
CA GLY A 333 -13.00 -8.24 17.59
C GLY A 333 -13.49 -6.83 17.85
N LEU A 334 -13.22 -5.95 16.88
CA LEU A 334 -13.54 -4.53 16.92
C LEU A 334 -14.62 -4.21 15.88
N SER A 335 -15.79 -3.75 16.35
CA SER A 335 -16.85 -3.21 15.50
C SER A 335 -16.67 -1.70 15.31
N ILE A 336 -16.72 -1.24 14.06
CA ILE A 336 -16.59 0.16 13.68
C ILE A 336 -17.72 0.45 12.70
N GLY A 337 -18.85 0.94 13.20
CA GLY A 337 -20.05 1.13 12.40
C GLY A 337 -20.52 -0.21 11.82
N PRO A 338 -20.70 -0.35 10.49
CA PRO A 338 -21.10 -1.62 9.89
C PRO A 338 -19.93 -2.61 9.69
N PHE A 339 -18.70 -2.25 10.06
CA PHE A 339 -17.51 -3.06 9.83
C PHE A 339 -17.13 -3.83 11.08
N PHE A 340 -16.70 -5.09 10.91
CA PHE A 340 -16.18 -5.91 11.99
C PHE A 340 -14.78 -6.40 11.65
N ILE A 341 -13.81 -6.11 12.54
CA ILE A 341 -12.43 -6.56 12.43
C ILE A 341 -12.21 -7.66 13.45
N LYS A 342 -12.01 -8.89 12.96
CA LYS A 342 -11.78 -10.07 13.81
C LYS A 342 -10.45 -9.92 14.57
N CYS A 343 -10.45 -10.27 15.87
CA CYS A 343 -9.21 -10.40 16.62
C CYS A 343 -8.36 -11.58 16.10
N SER A 344 -7.05 -11.52 16.35
CA SER A 344 -6.13 -12.63 16.07
C SER A 344 -6.49 -13.86 16.91
N ASP A 345 -6.39 -15.05 16.31
CA ASP A 345 -6.63 -16.33 17.00
C ASP A 345 -5.54 -16.64 18.04
N GLU A 346 -4.40 -15.93 18.01
CA GLU A 346 -3.23 -16.22 18.86
C GLU A 346 -3.20 -15.42 20.18
N ASN A 347 -3.89 -14.29 20.30
CA ASN A 347 -3.76 -13.37 21.45
C ASN A 347 -5.10 -12.72 21.86
N VAL A 348 -5.99 -13.49 22.49
CA VAL A 348 -7.31 -13.00 22.93
C VAL A 348 -7.21 -11.96 24.06
N GLU A 349 -6.20 -12.06 24.95
CA GLU A 349 -6.00 -11.09 26.05
C GLU A 349 -5.57 -9.69 25.57
N ALA A 350 -5.17 -9.56 24.30
CA ALA A 350 -4.65 -8.33 23.72
C ALA A 350 -5.72 -7.44 23.06
N CYS A 351 -7.01 -7.83 23.01
CA CYS A 351 -8.07 -7.07 22.35
C CYS A 351 -8.49 -5.79 23.11
N LYS A 352 -7.52 -4.92 23.44
CA LYS A 352 -7.70 -3.61 24.08
C LYS A 352 -6.76 -2.59 23.45
N PHE A 353 -7.25 -1.36 23.31
CA PHE A 353 -6.40 -0.27 22.87
C PHE A 353 -5.25 -0.02 23.85
N PRO A 354 -4.07 0.42 23.37
CA PRO A 354 -2.97 0.79 24.24
C PRO A 354 -3.39 1.83 25.27
N LYS A 355 -2.89 1.70 26.51
CA LYS A 355 -3.15 2.70 27.56
C LYS A 355 -2.69 4.08 27.09
N GLY A 356 -3.54 5.09 27.21
CA GLY A 356 -3.27 6.47 26.78
C GLY A 356 -3.58 6.77 25.31
N TYR A 357 -4.11 5.81 24.53
CA TYR A 357 -4.58 6.08 23.17
C TYR A 357 -6.07 6.44 23.16
N SER A 358 -6.39 7.68 22.73
CA SER A 358 -7.76 8.21 22.75
C SER A 358 -8.47 8.04 21.41
N ILE A 359 -9.27 6.97 21.28
CA ILE A 359 -10.00 6.66 20.05
C ILE A 359 -11.25 7.54 19.82
N ASN A 360 -11.84 8.04 20.91
CA ASN A 360 -13.10 8.79 20.89
C ASN A 360 -12.94 10.25 20.43
N SER A 361 -11.74 10.65 19.97
CA SER A 361 -11.58 11.96 19.32
C SER A 361 -12.26 11.95 17.93
N PRO A 362 -13.08 12.95 17.59
CA PRO A 362 -13.87 12.99 16.35
C PRO A 362 -13.11 12.63 15.06
N SER A 363 -11.91 13.17 14.83
CA SER A 363 -11.17 12.93 13.57
C SER A 363 -10.52 11.55 13.56
N THR A 364 -10.00 11.07 14.70
CA THR A 364 -9.45 9.70 14.81
C THR A 364 -10.54 8.67 14.55
N CYS A 365 -11.74 8.88 15.08
CA CYS A 365 -12.90 8.04 14.84
C CYS A 365 -13.25 7.96 13.34
N LYS A 366 -13.38 9.11 12.65
CA LYS A 366 -13.61 9.15 11.20
C LYS A 366 -12.50 8.48 10.39
N ASN A 367 -11.23 8.73 10.75
CA ASN A 367 -10.07 8.11 10.11
C ASN A 367 -10.05 6.59 10.33
N LEU A 368 -10.46 6.12 11.50
CA LEU A 368 -10.59 4.70 11.80
C LEU A 368 -11.67 4.03 10.95
N LEU A 369 -12.82 4.68 10.73
CA LEU A 369 -13.85 4.19 9.80
C LEU A 369 -13.31 4.03 8.37
N ARG A 370 -12.47 4.95 7.90
CA ARG A 370 -11.82 4.83 6.58
C ARG A 370 -10.96 3.57 6.50
N ILE A 371 -10.18 3.31 7.55
CA ILE A 371 -9.32 2.12 7.63
C ILE A 371 -10.17 0.85 7.70
N ALA A 372 -11.24 0.84 8.51
CA ALA A 372 -12.15 -0.30 8.61
C ALA A 372 -12.81 -0.65 7.26
N ARG A 373 -13.21 0.37 6.51
CA ARG A 373 -13.70 0.22 5.13
C ARG A 373 -12.67 -0.43 4.23
N ALA A 374 -11.45 0.10 4.23
CA ALA A 374 -10.38 -0.44 3.39
C ALA A 374 -9.97 -1.87 3.79
N LEU A 375 -10.02 -2.21 5.07
CA LEU A 375 -9.71 -3.55 5.60
C LEU A 375 -10.70 -4.63 5.17
N SER A 376 -11.91 -4.23 4.76
CA SER A 376 -12.86 -5.16 4.15
C SER A 376 -12.32 -5.70 2.81
N SER A 377 -11.45 -4.97 2.11
CA SER A 377 -10.80 -5.49 0.91
C SER A 377 -9.53 -6.28 1.23
N ASN A 378 -9.18 -7.27 0.41
CA ASN A 378 -7.91 -8.00 0.52
C ASN A 378 -6.69 -7.25 -0.06
N LYS A 379 -6.79 -5.93 -0.24
CA LYS A 379 -5.75 -5.07 -0.82
C LYS A 379 -4.88 -4.44 0.29
N PRO A 380 -3.61 -4.10 -0.01
CA PRO A 380 -2.80 -3.31 0.90
C PRO A 380 -3.39 -1.89 1.06
N ILE A 381 -3.16 -1.27 2.22
CA ILE A 381 -3.75 0.04 2.57
C ILE A 381 -2.65 1.09 2.60
N MET A 382 -2.86 2.21 1.89
CA MET A 382 -1.97 3.36 1.91
C MET A 382 -2.61 4.49 2.71
N LEU A 383 -1.89 5.04 3.68
CA LEU A 383 -2.28 6.20 4.47
C LEU A 383 -1.39 7.38 4.11
N GLU A 384 -2.00 8.46 3.61
CA GLU A 384 -1.30 9.72 3.35
C GLU A 384 -1.98 10.86 4.08
N GLY A 385 -1.19 11.78 4.62
CA GLY A 385 -1.66 12.91 5.40
C GLY A 385 -0.49 13.65 6.02
N SER A 386 -0.72 14.78 6.67
CA SER A 386 0.36 15.60 7.22
C SER A 386 1.12 14.93 8.38
N PRO A 387 2.35 15.40 8.69
CA PRO A 387 3.15 14.88 9.78
C PRO A 387 2.40 15.06 11.11
N GLY A 388 2.41 14.01 11.92
CA GLY A 388 1.71 14.06 13.21
C GLY A 388 0.20 13.88 13.14
N SER A 389 -0.41 13.65 11.98
CA SER A 389 -1.86 13.34 11.86
C SER A 389 -2.27 11.96 12.43
N GLY A 390 -1.32 11.23 13.02
CA GLY A 390 -1.61 9.96 13.71
C GLY A 390 -1.64 8.72 12.83
N LYS A 391 -1.21 8.78 11.55
CA LYS A 391 -1.23 7.65 10.59
C LYS A 391 -0.67 6.34 11.15
N SER A 392 0.62 6.33 11.51
CA SER A 392 1.30 5.15 12.04
C SER A 392 0.73 4.76 13.41
N SER A 393 0.42 5.75 14.26
CA SER A 393 -0.16 5.51 15.59
C SER A 393 -1.52 4.84 15.53
N LEU A 394 -2.35 5.19 14.55
CA LEU A 394 -3.67 4.61 14.34
C LEU A 394 -3.58 3.14 13.90
N VAL A 395 -2.67 2.82 12.98
CA VAL A 395 -2.41 1.41 12.59
C VAL A 395 -1.87 0.59 13.76
N MET A 396 -0.92 1.15 14.52
CA MET A 396 -0.36 0.50 15.70
C MET A 396 -1.43 0.26 16.78
N ALA A 397 -2.29 1.25 17.04
CA ALA A 397 -3.38 1.13 17.99
C ALA A 397 -4.42 0.11 17.54
N LEU A 398 -4.76 0.09 16.25
CA LEU A 398 -5.68 -0.88 15.67
C LEU A 398 -5.15 -2.32 15.76
N ALA A 399 -3.88 -2.54 15.40
CA ALA A 399 -3.25 -3.86 15.49
C ALA A 399 -3.21 -4.37 16.93
N ALA A 400 -2.84 -3.50 17.87
CA ALA A 400 -2.87 -3.81 19.29
C ALA A 400 -4.30 -4.16 19.74
N ALA A 401 -5.30 -3.33 19.42
CA ALA A 401 -6.69 -3.55 19.83
C ALA A 401 -7.34 -4.80 19.24
N THR A 402 -6.75 -5.39 18.20
CA THR A 402 -7.23 -6.61 17.55
C THR A 402 -6.30 -7.79 17.80
N GLY A 403 -5.24 -7.63 18.61
CA GLY A 403 -4.27 -8.68 18.93
C GLY A 403 -3.40 -9.14 17.75
N HIS A 404 -3.40 -8.42 16.63
CA HIS A 404 -2.57 -8.74 15.47
C HIS A 404 -1.13 -8.28 15.71
N LYS A 405 -0.17 -9.21 15.56
CA LYS A 405 1.25 -8.88 15.63
C LYS A 405 1.60 -7.94 14.48
N LEU A 406 2.20 -6.79 14.80
CA LEU A 406 2.58 -5.77 13.83
C LEU A 406 4.09 -5.62 13.74
N ILE A 407 4.65 -5.78 12.54
CA ILE A 407 6.04 -5.47 12.24
C ILE A 407 6.11 -4.09 11.60
N ARG A 408 6.74 -3.14 12.28
CA ARG A 408 6.94 -1.77 11.80
C ARG A 408 8.33 -1.62 11.19
N LEU A 409 8.39 -1.08 9.98
CA LEU A 409 9.60 -0.80 9.23
C LEU A 409 9.57 0.64 8.74
N ASN A 410 10.60 1.41 9.07
CA ASN A 410 10.80 2.74 8.50
C ASN A 410 11.69 2.60 7.27
N LEU A 411 11.18 3.02 6.11
CA LEU A 411 11.92 2.96 4.86
C LEU A 411 12.78 4.21 4.67
N SER A 412 13.89 4.03 3.96
CA SER A 412 14.83 5.09 3.60
C SER A 412 15.47 4.79 2.24
N GLU A 413 16.21 5.75 1.69
CA GLU A 413 16.94 5.53 0.43
C GLU A 413 18.02 4.45 0.56
N GLN A 414 18.53 4.23 1.78
CA GLN A 414 19.54 3.22 2.09
C GLN A 414 18.96 1.82 2.31
N THR A 415 17.64 1.71 2.47
CA THR A 415 16.99 0.42 2.67
C THR A 415 17.09 -0.41 1.39
N ASP A 416 17.53 -1.65 1.53
CA ASP A 416 17.68 -2.60 0.43
C ASP A 416 16.59 -3.69 0.45
N VAL A 417 16.42 -4.40 -0.67
CA VAL A 417 15.53 -5.56 -0.81
C VAL A 417 15.95 -6.67 0.18
N TYR A 418 17.25 -6.84 0.42
CA TYR A 418 17.80 -7.78 1.41
C TYR A 418 17.41 -7.43 2.84
N ASP A 419 17.27 -6.15 3.18
CA ASP A 419 16.82 -5.70 4.50
C ASP A 419 15.36 -6.05 4.76
N LEU A 420 14.58 -6.31 3.71
CA LEU A 420 13.16 -6.64 3.78
C LEU A 420 12.93 -8.15 3.79
N PHE A 421 13.51 -8.86 2.82
CA PHE A 421 13.22 -10.28 2.60
C PHE A 421 14.27 -11.21 3.23
N GLY A 422 15.51 -10.76 3.39
CA GLY A 422 16.57 -11.54 4.03
C GLY A 422 17.80 -11.68 3.16
N THR A 423 18.83 -12.30 3.74
CA THR A 423 20.11 -12.54 3.08
C THR A 423 20.82 -13.74 3.72
N ASP A 424 21.80 -14.29 3.00
CA ASP A 424 22.70 -15.31 3.53
C ASP A 424 23.75 -14.67 4.44
N VAL A 425 23.74 -15.07 5.72
CA VAL A 425 24.65 -14.55 6.74
C VAL A 425 25.73 -15.59 7.05
N PRO A 426 27.01 -15.20 7.16
CA PRO A 426 28.06 -16.12 7.59
C PRO A 426 27.87 -16.50 9.07
N VAL A 427 27.87 -17.79 9.34
CA VAL A 427 27.81 -18.40 10.67
C VAL A 427 29.17 -19.02 10.98
N ALA A 428 29.79 -18.54 12.07
CA ALA A 428 31.05 -19.10 12.54
C ALA A 428 30.81 -20.47 13.19
N GLN A 429 31.42 -21.51 12.65
CA GLN A 429 31.49 -22.80 13.33
C GLN A 429 32.58 -22.76 14.41
N SER A 430 32.29 -23.32 15.58
CA SER A 430 33.20 -23.36 16.75
C SER A 430 34.53 -24.09 16.50
N ASN A 431 34.72 -24.72 15.33
CA ASN A 431 35.86 -25.58 15.02
C ASN A 431 36.89 -24.96 14.04
N GLY A 432 36.81 -23.66 13.74
CA GLY A 432 37.86 -22.94 12.98
C GLY A 432 38.05 -23.37 11.51
N LYS A 433 37.19 -24.25 10.97
CA LYS A 433 37.13 -24.59 9.55
C LYS A 433 35.97 -23.81 8.90
N SER A 434 36.28 -23.14 7.79
CA SER A 434 35.47 -22.33 6.87
C SER A 434 34.07 -21.87 7.32
N ALA A 435 33.80 -20.57 7.18
CA ALA A 435 32.48 -20.00 7.43
C ALA A 435 31.39 -20.72 6.61
N THR A 436 30.35 -21.21 7.30
CA THR A 436 29.12 -21.71 6.66
C THR A 436 28.12 -20.57 6.51
N PHE A 437 27.35 -20.54 5.45
CA PHE A 437 26.28 -19.55 5.28
C PHE A 437 24.96 -20.11 5.77
N ALA A 438 24.18 -19.30 6.48
CA ALA A 438 22.81 -19.62 6.85
C ALA A 438 21.90 -18.47 6.42
N TRP A 439 20.79 -18.83 5.80
CA TRP A 439 19.76 -17.87 5.43
C TRP A 439 19.14 -17.24 6.68
N ARG A 440 19.04 -15.90 6.68
CA ARG A 440 18.31 -15.16 7.69
C ARG A 440 17.16 -14.40 7.05
N ASP A 441 15.94 -14.76 7.45
CA ASP A 441 14.74 -14.05 7.03
C ASP A 441 14.79 -12.57 7.42
N GLY A 442 14.46 -11.72 6.47
CA GLY A 442 14.15 -10.33 6.72
C GLY A 442 12.79 -10.16 7.40
N PRO A 443 12.51 -8.97 7.97
CA PRO A 443 11.28 -8.68 8.70
C PRO A 443 10.01 -8.87 7.86
N VAL A 444 10.03 -8.53 6.56
CA VAL A 444 8.87 -8.71 5.67
C VAL A 444 8.64 -10.18 5.39
N LEU A 445 9.69 -10.94 5.04
CA LEU A 445 9.54 -12.39 4.81
C LEU A 445 9.09 -13.13 6.07
N LYS A 446 9.63 -12.75 7.23
CA LYS A 446 9.21 -13.28 8.52
C LYS A 446 7.73 -13.03 8.78
N ALA A 447 7.25 -11.79 8.57
CA ALA A 447 5.83 -11.48 8.71
C ALA A 447 4.95 -12.27 7.73
N ILE A 448 5.37 -12.45 6.48
CA ILE A 448 4.64 -13.25 5.48
C ILE A 448 4.52 -14.70 5.97
N LYS A 449 5.60 -15.31 6.47
CA LYS A 449 5.60 -16.68 7.00
C LYS A 449 4.74 -16.83 8.25
N GLU A 450 4.75 -15.84 9.14
CA GLU A 450 4.01 -15.86 10.41
C GLU A 450 2.56 -15.37 10.26
N GLY A 451 2.17 -14.75 9.14
CA GLY A 451 0.87 -14.11 8.97
C GLY A 451 0.69 -12.83 9.78
N SER A 452 1.78 -12.10 10.06
CA SER A 452 1.76 -10.84 10.83
C SER A 452 1.37 -9.64 9.96
N TRP A 453 0.83 -8.59 10.57
CA TRP A 453 0.63 -7.31 9.91
C TRP A 453 1.97 -6.59 9.72
N ILE A 454 2.07 -5.79 8.66
CA ILE A 454 3.28 -5.05 8.29
C ILE A 454 2.92 -3.58 8.12
N LEU A 455 3.66 -2.70 8.78
CA LEU A 455 3.58 -1.25 8.62
C LEU A 455 4.86 -0.72 8.00
N LEU A 456 4.77 -0.19 6.78
CA LEU A 456 5.83 0.46 6.02
C LEU A 456 5.71 1.99 6.16
N ASP A 457 6.54 2.60 6.99
CA ASP A 457 6.59 4.05 7.20
C ASP A 457 7.53 4.75 6.20
N GLU A 458 7.19 5.99 5.84
CA GLU A 458 7.93 6.85 4.89
C GLU A 458 8.20 6.17 3.54
N MET A 459 7.17 5.55 2.97
CA MET A 459 7.33 4.76 1.74
C MET A 459 7.85 5.56 0.53
N ASN A 460 7.64 6.88 0.53
CA ASN A 460 8.16 7.81 -0.48
C ASN A 460 9.67 8.11 -0.35
N LEU A 461 10.33 7.64 0.70
CA LEU A 461 11.79 7.67 0.84
C LEU A 461 12.45 6.37 0.36
N ALA A 462 11.68 5.32 0.09
CA ALA A 462 12.22 4.04 -0.34
C ALA A 462 12.88 4.13 -1.73
N SER A 463 13.93 3.34 -1.93
CA SER A 463 14.55 3.18 -3.25
C SER A 463 13.58 2.53 -4.25
N GLN A 464 13.76 2.80 -5.54
CA GLN A 464 12.93 2.20 -6.60
C GLN A 464 13.00 0.67 -6.57
N SER A 465 14.19 0.11 -6.33
CA SER A 465 14.38 -1.34 -6.17
C SER A 465 13.56 -1.95 -5.03
N VAL A 466 13.41 -1.25 -3.91
CA VAL A 466 12.57 -1.70 -2.79
C VAL A 466 11.10 -1.68 -3.17
N LEU A 467 10.63 -0.61 -3.82
CA LEU A 467 9.25 -0.52 -4.29
C LEU A 467 8.93 -1.64 -5.29
N GLU A 468 9.87 -1.96 -6.18
CA GLU A 468 9.70 -3.03 -7.15
C GLU A 468 9.78 -4.43 -6.51
N GLY A 469 10.65 -4.63 -5.52
CA GLY A 469 10.67 -5.87 -4.73
C GLY A 469 9.36 -6.11 -3.98
N LEU A 470 8.70 -5.04 -3.51
CA LEU A 470 7.40 -5.11 -2.84
C LEU A 470 6.22 -5.27 -3.81
N ASN A 471 6.39 -4.98 -5.10
CA ASN A 471 5.29 -5.05 -6.07
C ASN A 471 4.66 -6.44 -6.14
N SER A 472 5.46 -7.50 -6.02
CA SER A 472 4.99 -8.90 -6.04
C SER A 472 4.03 -9.21 -4.89
N CYS A 473 4.28 -8.61 -3.71
CA CYS A 473 3.41 -8.74 -2.53
C CYS A 473 2.04 -8.07 -2.72
N PHE A 474 1.95 -7.03 -3.55
CA PHE A 474 0.74 -6.23 -3.76
C PHE A 474 -0.03 -6.57 -5.03
N ASP A 475 0.55 -7.37 -5.91
CA ASP A 475 -0.10 -7.79 -7.14
C ASP A 475 -1.20 -8.84 -6.89
N PHE A 476 -2.05 -9.09 -7.87
CA PHE A 476 -3.15 -10.07 -7.75
C PHE A 476 -2.63 -11.49 -7.46
N ARG A 477 -1.39 -11.80 -7.81
CA ARG A 477 -0.71 -13.07 -7.52
C ARG A 477 -0.46 -13.27 -6.04
N LYS A 478 -0.21 -12.19 -5.29
CA LYS A 478 0.12 -12.19 -3.86
C LYS A 478 1.18 -13.23 -3.52
N ASN A 479 2.21 -13.33 -4.34
CA ASN A 479 3.29 -14.26 -4.11
C ASN A 479 4.62 -13.59 -4.43
N ILE A 480 5.66 -13.99 -3.72
CA ILE A 480 7.00 -13.46 -3.90
C ILE A 480 7.98 -14.58 -4.13
N TYR A 481 8.71 -14.51 -5.24
CA TYR A 481 9.83 -15.39 -5.52
C TYR A 481 11.12 -14.77 -4.96
N ILE A 482 11.87 -15.54 -4.18
CA ILE A 482 13.18 -15.16 -3.66
C ILE A 482 14.22 -16.05 -4.32
N SER A 483 15.12 -15.45 -5.12
CA SER A 483 16.07 -16.19 -5.97
C SER A 483 17.11 -16.96 -5.13
N GLU A 484 17.55 -16.38 -4.02
CA GLU A 484 18.47 -17.02 -3.07
C GLU A 484 17.91 -18.35 -2.55
N LEU A 485 16.61 -18.35 -2.21
CA LEU A 485 15.90 -19.53 -1.73
C LEU A 485 15.38 -20.42 -2.86
N ASP A 486 15.23 -19.89 -4.09
CA ASP A 486 14.49 -20.51 -5.22
C ASP A 486 13.15 -21.05 -4.76
N ARG A 487 12.45 -20.19 -4.03
CA ARG A 487 11.16 -20.49 -3.43
C ARG A 487 10.24 -19.30 -3.60
N THR A 488 9.00 -19.64 -3.90
CA THR A 488 7.88 -18.70 -3.91
C THR A 488 7.17 -18.79 -2.56
N PHE A 489 6.88 -17.64 -1.97
CA PHE A 489 6.10 -17.51 -0.74
C PHE A 489 4.78 -16.83 -1.06
N ASP A 490 3.68 -17.47 -0.67
CA ASP A 490 2.35 -16.91 -0.83
C ASP A 490 2.04 -15.95 0.33
N VAL A 491 1.55 -14.78 -0.01
CA VAL A 491 1.05 -13.76 0.92
C VAL A 491 -0.43 -14.03 1.14
N ASP A 492 -0.75 -14.73 2.23
CA ASP A 492 -2.14 -14.87 2.67
C ASP A 492 -2.67 -13.52 3.15
N ALA A 493 -3.31 -12.78 2.25
CA ALA A 493 -3.87 -11.46 2.53
C ALA A 493 -4.96 -11.47 3.62
N ARG A 494 -5.51 -12.61 4.02
CA ARG A 494 -6.46 -12.66 5.14
C ARG A 494 -5.73 -12.57 6.49
N ARG A 495 -4.50 -13.10 6.57
CA ARG A 495 -3.65 -13.09 7.78
C ARG A 495 -2.64 -11.95 7.75
N CYS A 496 -1.85 -11.86 6.68
CA CYS A 496 -0.80 -10.87 6.49
C CYS A 496 -1.34 -9.61 5.79
N ARG A 497 -1.55 -8.53 6.54
CA ARG A 497 -2.01 -7.22 6.03
C ARG A 497 -0.86 -6.24 5.91
N PHE A 498 -0.78 -5.54 4.77
CA PHE A 498 0.18 -4.47 4.55
C PHE A 498 -0.49 -3.11 4.72
N PHE A 499 0.13 -2.28 5.55
CA PHE A 499 -0.16 -0.86 5.70
C PHE A 499 1.08 -0.09 5.27
N ALA A 500 0.88 0.96 4.50
CA ALA A 500 1.94 1.89 4.15
C ALA A 500 1.54 3.30 4.55
N CYS A 501 2.48 4.04 5.13
CA CYS A 501 2.29 5.43 5.51
C CYS A 501 3.26 6.31 4.75
N GLN A 502 2.77 7.45 4.25
CA GLN A 502 3.60 8.49 3.68
C GLN A 502 3.07 9.88 4.01
N ASN A 503 3.95 10.86 3.89
CA ASN A 503 3.56 12.27 3.92
C ASN A 503 3.51 12.80 2.48
N PRO A 504 2.67 13.80 2.18
CA PRO A 504 2.60 14.40 0.85
C PRO A 504 3.96 14.88 0.34
N HIS A 505 4.22 14.70 -0.94
CA HIS A 505 5.48 15.14 -1.59
C HIS A 505 5.71 16.66 -1.47
N SER A 506 4.65 17.46 -1.41
CA SER A 506 4.73 18.92 -1.30
C SER A 506 5.43 19.41 -0.03
N GLN A 507 5.60 18.56 0.97
CA GLN A 507 6.20 18.90 2.27
C GLN A 507 7.73 18.78 2.34
N GLY A 508 8.42 18.57 1.21
CA GLY A 508 9.89 18.53 1.14
C GLY A 508 10.52 17.29 1.79
N GLY A 509 11.85 17.30 1.95
CA GLY A 509 12.61 16.22 2.60
C GLY A 509 12.98 15.05 1.68
N ASP A 510 13.38 15.33 0.42
CA ASP A 510 13.79 14.34 -0.60
C ASP A 510 12.78 13.22 -0.89
N ARG A 511 11.52 13.43 -0.49
CA ARG A 511 10.39 12.55 -0.76
C ARG A 511 10.13 12.51 -2.25
N ARG A 512 10.08 11.30 -2.82
CA ARG A 512 9.82 11.07 -4.25
C ARG A 512 8.36 10.73 -4.48
N ALA A 513 7.86 11.08 -5.67
CA ALA A 513 6.53 10.68 -6.07
C ALA A 513 6.53 9.17 -6.36
N LEU A 514 5.60 8.44 -5.75
CA LEU A 514 5.47 7.00 -6.02
C LEU A 514 4.93 6.78 -7.44
N PRO A 515 5.40 5.74 -8.16
CA PRO A 515 4.85 5.39 -9.47
C PRO A 515 3.34 5.14 -9.40
N LYS A 516 2.59 5.62 -10.39
CA LYS A 516 1.11 5.45 -10.42
C LYS A 516 0.72 3.98 -10.39
N SER A 517 1.52 3.13 -11.06
CA SER A 517 1.38 1.66 -11.07
C SER A 517 1.32 1.07 -9.67
N PHE A 518 2.17 1.60 -8.79
CA PHE A 518 2.41 1.11 -7.45
C PHE A 518 1.27 1.55 -6.54
N VAL A 519 0.94 2.86 -6.55
CA VAL A 519 -0.17 3.43 -5.76
C VAL A 519 -1.51 2.78 -6.12
N ASN A 520 -1.76 2.51 -7.41
CA ASN A 520 -2.99 1.84 -7.85
C ASN A 520 -3.18 0.41 -7.30
N ARG A 521 -2.19 -0.19 -6.63
CA ARG A 521 -2.34 -1.50 -5.97
C ARG A 521 -2.86 -1.38 -4.54
N PHE A 522 -2.81 -0.17 -3.97
CA PHE A 522 -3.28 0.14 -2.64
C PHE A 522 -4.70 0.69 -2.66
N THR A 523 -5.45 0.41 -1.60
CA THR A 523 -6.58 1.24 -1.21
C THR A 523 -6.02 2.48 -0.51
N SER A 524 -6.10 3.63 -1.17
CA SER A 524 -5.52 4.88 -0.67
C SER A 524 -6.49 5.64 0.22
N ILE A 525 -6.00 6.09 1.37
CA ILE A 525 -6.77 6.83 2.37
C ILE A 525 -6.02 8.11 2.71
N PHE A 526 -6.73 9.22 2.58
CA PHE A 526 -6.31 10.49 3.12
C PHE A 526 -6.69 10.57 4.60
N ILE A 527 -5.69 10.68 5.47
CA ILE A 527 -5.85 10.86 6.91
C ILE A 527 -5.96 12.35 7.19
N GLU A 528 -7.11 12.75 7.76
CA GLU A 528 -7.36 14.13 8.15
C GLU A 528 -6.49 14.57 9.32
N GLU A 529 -6.15 15.86 9.32
CA GLU A 529 -5.49 16.49 10.46
C GLU A 529 -6.42 16.50 11.68
N MET A 530 -5.84 16.38 12.86
CA MET A 530 -6.56 16.53 14.12
C MET A 530 -6.99 18.00 14.29
N THR A 531 -8.21 18.20 14.76
CA THR A 531 -8.77 19.51 15.10
C THR A 531 -8.39 19.93 16.52
N ASP A 532 -8.66 21.19 16.85
CA ASP A 532 -8.48 21.71 18.21
C ASP A 532 -9.29 20.88 19.24
N ASP A 533 -10.50 20.45 18.89
CA ASP A 533 -11.34 19.59 19.74
C ASP A 533 -10.73 18.20 19.97
N ASP A 534 -10.08 17.62 18.94
CA ASP A 534 -9.36 16.36 19.08
C ASP A 534 -8.20 16.52 20.07
N PHE A 535 -7.44 17.62 19.98
CA PHE A 535 -6.34 17.90 20.90
C PHE A 535 -6.82 18.05 22.35
N ILE A 536 -7.93 18.76 22.59
CA ILE A 536 -8.51 18.90 23.94
C ILE A 536 -8.81 17.51 24.48
N PHE A 537 -9.52 16.69 23.71
CA PHE A 537 -9.92 15.36 24.14
C PHE A 537 -8.72 14.45 24.44
N ILE A 538 -7.74 14.41 23.53
CA ILE A 538 -6.55 13.56 23.67
C ILE A 538 -5.72 13.97 24.88
N LEU A 539 -5.45 15.27 25.06
CA LEU A 539 -4.64 15.76 26.17
C LEU A 539 -5.34 15.58 27.52
N THR A 540 -6.66 15.71 27.56
CA THR A 540 -7.46 15.50 28.77
C THR A 540 -7.49 14.03 29.21
N GLU A 541 -7.51 13.10 28.27
CA GLU A 541 -7.34 11.67 28.59
C GLU A 541 -5.89 11.35 28.99
N TYR A 542 -4.91 11.94 28.30
CA TYR A 542 -3.50 11.73 28.60
C TYR A 542 -3.12 12.24 30.00
N SER A 543 -3.63 13.40 30.41
CA SER A 543 -3.34 13.99 31.73
C SER A 543 -3.76 13.11 32.90
N LYS A 544 -4.76 12.24 32.72
CA LYS A 544 -5.19 11.24 33.72
C LYS A 544 -4.19 10.10 33.91
N THR A 545 -3.34 9.86 32.91
CA THR A 545 -2.35 8.76 32.93
C THR A 545 -0.98 9.16 33.45
N VAL A 546 -0.65 10.46 33.39
CA VAL A 546 0.61 10.99 33.90
C VAL A 546 0.59 10.96 35.44
N PRO A 547 1.66 10.48 36.12
CA PRO A 547 1.76 10.53 37.57
C PRO A 547 1.83 11.98 38.06
N ASN A 548 0.66 12.55 38.30
CA ASN A 548 0.52 13.92 38.79
C ASN A 548 0.82 13.92 40.29
N GLY A 549 2.06 14.22 40.67
CA GLY A 549 2.34 14.64 42.04
C GLY A 549 1.56 15.91 42.33
N ASN A 550 0.35 15.76 42.90
CA ASN A 550 -0.64 16.80 43.27
C ASN A 550 -1.05 17.85 42.22
N LEU A 551 -0.44 17.88 41.03
CA LEU A 551 -0.73 18.86 40.00
C LEU A 551 -1.92 18.40 39.14
N TYR A 552 -3.13 18.85 39.47
CA TYR A 552 -4.29 18.66 38.60
C TYR A 552 -4.16 19.58 37.38
N LEU A 553 -3.91 18.98 36.22
CA LEU A 553 -4.00 19.70 34.95
C LEU A 553 -5.49 19.96 34.66
N SER A 554 -5.94 21.20 34.88
CA SER A 554 -7.33 21.58 34.60
C SER A 554 -7.60 21.62 33.09
N ASP A 555 -8.85 21.36 32.69
CA ASP A 555 -9.29 21.48 31.29
C ASP A 555 -8.99 22.90 30.74
N GLU A 556 -9.02 23.90 31.60
CA GLU A 556 -8.68 25.29 31.27
C GLU A 556 -7.20 25.46 30.88
N LEU A 557 -6.28 24.80 31.59
CA LEU A 557 -4.86 24.80 31.24
C LEU A 557 -4.61 24.10 29.90
N ILE A 558 -5.31 23.00 29.63
CA ILE A 558 -5.22 22.27 28.35
C ILE A 558 -5.73 23.16 27.20
N ALA A 559 -6.87 23.83 27.38
CA ALA A 559 -7.39 24.77 26.39
C ALA A 559 -6.40 25.92 26.12
N LYS A 560 -5.74 26.44 27.16
CA LYS A 560 -4.68 27.46 27.01
C LYS A 560 -3.47 26.92 26.24
N ILE A 561 -3.00 25.72 26.54
CA ILE A 561 -1.90 25.06 25.81
C ILE A 561 -2.21 24.96 24.31
N ILE A 562 -3.43 24.57 23.95
CA ILE A 562 -3.85 24.45 22.56
C ILE A 562 -3.95 25.81 21.88
N LEU A 563 -4.48 26.81 22.58
CA LEU A 563 -4.51 28.19 22.08
C LEU A 563 -3.11 28.74 21.81
N ILE A 564 -2.17 28.51 22.74
CA ILE A 564 -0.75 28.88 22.56
C ILE A 564 -0.19 28.22 21.30
N ASN A 565 -0.43 26.93 21.13
CA ASN A 565 0.04 26.19 19.96
C ASN A 565 -0.56 26.72 18.65
N LYS A 566 -1.84 27.11 18.65
CA LYS A 566 -2.53 27.71 17.50
C LYS A 566 -1.92 29.05 17.11
N LEU A 567 -1.78 29.95 18.08
CA LEU A 567 -1.13 31.26 17.89
C LEU A 567 0.32 31.08 17.41
N PHE A 568 1.03 30.10 17.96
CA PHE A 568 2.38 29.79 17.51
C PHE A 568 2.40 29.28 16.07
N LYS A 569 1.48 28.39 15.67
CA LYS A 569 1.40 27.87 14.29
C LYS A 569 1.14 28.99 13.27
N GLU A 570 0.24 29.91 13.57
CA GLU A 570 -0.05 31.08 12.72
C GLU A 570 1.17 31.99 12.55
N THR A 571 1.84 32.31 13.66
CA THR A 571 3.05 33.15 13.64
C THR A 571 4.23 32.47 12.94
N ASN A 572 4.39 31.16 13.12
CA ASN A 572 5.44 30.39 12.47
C ASN A 572 5.25 30.29 10.96
N THR A 573 4.00 30.15 10.50
CA THR A 573 3.61 30.18 9.08
C THR A 573 3.95 31.53 8.46
N PHE A 574 3.64 32.63 9.17
CA PHE A 574 4.01 33.99 8.74
C PHE A 574 5.53 34.17 8.65
N MET A 575 6.28 33.55 9.56
CA MET A 575 7.74 33.62 9.62
C MET A 575 8.48 32.70 8.65
N LYS A 576 7.76 31.84 7.89
CA LYS A 576 8.33 30.83 6.97
C LYS A 576 9.38 29.91 7.59
N ASN A 577 9.29 29.65 8.89
CA ASN A 577 10.17 28.68 9.52
C ASN A 577 9.70 27.26 9.20
N SER A 578 10.65 26.34 9.02
CA SER A 578 10.41 24.95 8.59
C SER A 578 9.83 24.01 9.65
N PHE A 579 9.54 24.51 10.85
CA PHE A 579 9.13 23.67 11.97
C PHE A 579 7.60 23.50 12.00
N GLU A 580 7.12 22.27 11.91
CA GLU A 580 5.72 21.94 12.14
C GLU A 580 5.53 21.48 13.58
N PHE A 581 4.62 22.15 14.30
CA PHE A 581 4.23 21.76 15.64
C PHE A 581 3.09 20.76 15.57
N ASN A 582 3.28 19.62 16.23
CA ASN A 582 2.33 18.52 16.20
C ASN A 582 1.98 18.06 17.62
N LEU A 583 1.10 17.05 17.72
CA LEU A 583 0.65 16.49 18.99
C LEU A 583 1.80 16.01 19.89
N ARG A 584 2.95 15.59 19.34
CA ARG A 584 4.14 15.22 20.13
C ARG A 584 4.71 16.41 20.89
N ASP A 585 4.68 17.60 20.30
CA ASP A 585 5.14 18.82 20.97
C ASP A 585 4.19 19.23 22.09
N LEU A 586 2.87 19.05 21.88
CA LEU A 586 1.86 19.24 22.92
C LEU A 586 2.06 18.28 24.10
N PHE A 587 2.34 17.00 23.85
CA PHE A 587 2.67 16.04 24.91
C PHE A 587 3.93 16.45 25.67
N ARG A 588 5.00 16.81 24.96
CA ARG A 588 6.25 17.29 25.59
C ARG A 588 6.03 18.55 26.42
N PHE A 589 5.17 19.45 25.96
CA PHE A 589 4.87 20.68 26.70
C PHE A 589 4.10 20.38 27.98
N LEU A 590 3.09 19.49 27.92
CA LEU A 590 2.35 19.02 29.09
C LEU A 590 3.27 18.29 30.10
N GLU A 591 4.13 17.39 29.62
CA GLU A 591 5.13 16.69 30.44
C GLU A 591 6.13 17.65 31.09
N ALA A 592 6.58 18.67 30.34
CA ALA A 592 7.46 19.71 30.88
C ALA A 592 6.76 20.49 32.01
N ILE A 593 5.50 20.87 31.84
CA ILE A 593 4.74 21.57 32.90
C ILE A 593 4.66 20.71 34.16
N VAL A 594 4.40 19.42 34.05
CA VAL A 594 4.38 18.49 35.19
C VAL A 594 5.77 18.38 35.83
N LEU A 595 6.82 18.22 35.02
CA LEU A 595 8.21 18.11 35.48
C LEU A 595 8.68 19.37 36.23
N PHE A 596 8.28 20.55 35.74
CA PHE A 596 8.65 21.85 36.31
C PHE A 596 7.59 22.42 37.27
N ARG A 597 6.77 21.54 37.88
CA ARG A 597 5.82 21.88 38.96
C ARG A 597 4.86 23.03 38.60
N GLY A 598 4.34 23.03 37.38
CA GLY A 598 3.38 24.04 36.91
C GLY A 598 4.02 25.28 36.28
N ASN A 599 5.35 25.34 36.12
CA ASN A 599 6.00 26.47 35.46
C ASN A 599 5.79 26.43 33.94
N VAL A 600 4.75 27.12 33.46
CA VAL A 600 4.36 27.17 32.04
C VAL A 600 5.37 27.97 31.21
N ASP A 601 5.89 29.09 31.73
CA ASP A 601 6.80 29.97 30.99
C ASP A 601 8.10 29.26 30.63
N PHE A 602 8.71 28.59 31.61
CA PHE A 602 9.93 27.84 31.40
C PHE A 602 9.70 26.66 30.43
N SER A 603 8.55 26.00 30.56
CA SER A 603 8.15 24.89 29.68
C SER A 603 7.94 25.36 28.23
N PHE A 604 7.36 26.55 28.05
CA PHE A 604 7.14 27.16 26.74
C PHE A 604 8.47 27.58 26.11
N ASP A 605 9.37 28.18 26.89
CA ASP A 605 10.70 28.56 26.41
C ASP A 605 11.50 27.33 25.96
N LEU A 606 11.43 26.24 26.72
CA LEU A 606 12.13 24.99 26.41
C LEU A 606 11.60 24.32 25.14
N VAL A 607 10.28 24.22 24.98
CA VAL A 607 9.67 23.45 23.87
C VAL A 607 9.55 24.26 22.59
N TYR A 608 9.22 25.55 22.69
CA TYR A 608 8.92 26.41 21.55
C TYR A 608 10.06 27.39 21.23
N LEU A 609 10.39 28.31 22.15
CA LEU A 609 11.31 29.43 21.86
C LEU A 609 12.75 28.98 21.63
N SER A 610 13.23 27.97 22.36
CA SER A 610 14.59 27.45 22.25
C SER A 610 14.89 26.86 20.86
N ARG A 611 13.87 26.40 20.13
CA ARG A 611 14.00 25.85 18.78
C ARG A 611 14.14 26.91 17.68
N LEU A 612 13.75 28.16 17.97
CA LEU A 612 13.91 29.25 17.02
C LEU A 612 15.38 29.63 16.88
N THR A 613 15.92 29.58 15.67
CA THR A 613 17.34 29.88 15.41
C THR A 613 17.62 31.37 15.26
N SER A 614 16.63 32.15 14.81
CA SER A 614 16.76 33.60 14.58
C SER A 614 16.43 34.42 15.85
N LYS A 615 17.31 35.38 16.19
CA LYS A 615 17.07 36.36 17.28
C LYS A 615 15.84 37.22 17.00
N GLU A 616 15.60 37.60 15.75
CA GLU A 616 14.41 38.36 15.35
C GLU A 616 13.13 37.54 15.51
N ALA A 617 13.19 36.23 15.21
CA ALA A 617 12.05 35.33 15.42
C ALA A 617 11.73 35.18 16.91
N LYS A 618 12.74 34.99 17.76
CA LYS A 618 12.57 34.98 19.21
C LYS A 618 11.98 36.30 19.72
N GLN A 619 12.54 37.43 19.27
CA GLN A 619 12.04 38.75 19.66
C GLN A 619 10.60 38.99 19.22
N LYS A 620 10.18 38.57 18.01
CA LYS A 620 8.80 38.70 17.54
C LYS A 620 7.81 37.82 18.32
N VAL A 621 8.19 36.58 18.65
CA VAL A 621 7.34 35.71 19.49
C VAL A 621 7.25 36.28 20.92
N CYS A 622 8.34 36.83 21.46
CA CYS A 622 8.32 37.54 22.74
C CYS A 622 7.52 38.86 22.66
N PHE A 623 7.57 39.59 21.53
CA PHE A 623 6.87 40.86 21.30
C PHE A 623 5.35 40.69 21.16
N LEU A 624 4.90 39.52 20.71
CA LEU A 624 3.49 39.12 20.76
C LEU A 624 2.99 38.88 22.19
N ASN A 625 3.84 39.07 23.21
CA ASN A 625 3.51 38.94 24.62
C ASN A 625 2.85 37.61 24.99
N LEU A 626 3.06 36.53 24.23
CA LEU A 626 2.47 35.22 24.59
C LEU A 626 2.76 34.84 26.05
N PRO A 627 3.99 34.99 26.60
CA PRO A 627 4.25 34.74 28.02
C PRO A 627 3.47 35.66 28.98
N LEU A 628 3.36 36.96 28.70
CA LEU A 628 2.57 37.93 29.49
C LEU A 628 1.04 37.75 29.33
N TYR A 629 0.60 37.22 28.19
CA TYR A 629 -0.79 36.87 27.90
C TYR A 629 -1.14 35.54 28.59
N ILE A 630 -0.18 34.60 28.66
CA ILE A 630 -0.23 33.37 29.46
C ILE A 630 -0.28 33.72 30.96
N GLU A 631 0.57 34.61 31.46
CA GLU A 631 0.54 35.11 32.84
C GLU A 631 -0.81 35.76 33.19
N ASN A 632 -1.34 36.64 32.32
CA ASN A 632 -2.65 37.28 32.53
C ASN A 632 -3.84 36.30 32.40
N LEU A 633 -3.75 35.28 31.54
CA LEU A 633 -4.72 34.18 31.50
C LEU A 633 -4.62 33.28 32.75
N MET A 634 -3.42 33.04 33.28
CA MET A 634 -3.15 32.16 34.42
C MET A 634 -3.47 32.80 35.78
N ASN A 635 -3.40 34.13 35.89
CA ASN A 635 -3.80 34.88 37.09
C ASN A 635 -5.30 34.72 37.46
N GLY A 636 -6.13 34.20 36.54
CA GLY A 636 -7.51 33.79 36.79
C GLY A 636 -7.69 32.40 37.45
N ILE A 637 -6.63 31.57 37.55
CA ILE A 637 -6.65 30.23 38.18
C ILE A 637 -5.92 30.26 39.54
N SER A 638 -6.09 31.34 40.29
CA SER A 638 -5.49 31.51 41.63
C SER A 638 -6.18 30.68 42.74
N GLU A 639 -6.64 29.47 42.40
CA GLU A 639 -7.06 28.45 43.38
C GLU A 639 -6.54 27.06 42.98
N ILE A 640 -5.25 26.93 42.72
CA ILE A 640 -4.56 25.64 42.91
C ILE A 640 -4.23 25.57 44.40
N THR A 641 -5.14 25.00 45.18
CA THR A 641 -4.92 24.72 46.60
C THR A 641 -3.88 23.61 46.75
N TYR A 642 -2.87 23.88 47.57
CA TYR A 642 -1.69 23.07 47.87
C TYR A 642 -1.97 21.65 48.35
#